data_AF-A0A2H9PGH4-F1
#
_entry.id   AF-A0A2H9PGH4-F1
#
_cell.length_a   1.000
_cell.length_b   1.000
_cell.length_c   1.000
_cell.angle_alpha   90.00
_cell.angle_beta   90.00
_cell.angle_gamma   90.00
#
_symmetry.space_group_name_H-M   'P 1'
#
loop_
_entity.id
_entity.type
_entity.pdbx_description
1 polymer ?
#
loop_
_entity_poly.entity_id
_entity_poly.type
_entity_poly.pdbx_seq_one_letter_code
_entity_poly.pdbx_strand_id
1 'polypeptide(L)'
;MRKILYLYGILFILFAIAFIQISSAENTTDTSYERTVSLAPSITETIYAINGQDKLIGVTIFCNYPEGAKSKTKIGGYTTPSIETIVFLDPDLVFAHDLTDPDDIVLLRNANITVVVINTSATIDGIYYKIRTIAKYLGKAHDGENLITSMEERIEKIKKIKSELIFSSPTVAQIAWTDPLWVTGRETFIQSIIETAGGTNVYSDVYRWQPVSAETLITRDPDIIIAPVGNSHDVYNDIFFSYKFKNLKAVKNNDVYKIAEDIIARDSPRITDALESVMGMFISHQYNHIPKYCLNNNDCTSGNCDFSIHICFKLNSESCVFDKECISSYCENGICKEKFSEKISNDTPGNSGVGGNYGRGGTSLVKYVYIDGENKPVNMEKMSFPPEIFNFSEIFGLKQTINLGGNFKDAEITINVKNKTRKFKLDENGATTLTIPDYGSAEITISKSDFKNWTKTINVYVGTLNITKISGEKYGDEFKFKVTTKDGSLVKDAKVEVYGKTLMTDANGIVKTTIKTMQAGLESFASLENYKGSSISFDVQAIGKLNIEVPEKVKQGETITITVTNENKNPVLNAKVTINGIGHTTDADGKIEYNVTTISLTLKTEKEGYISSEVISVAVKKDAVFENEMYNETHNETKKNTSAYDNLLSPLNLTVISVILIIALIIFLKWGKK
;
A
#
# COMPACT_ATOMS: atom_id res chain seq x y z
N MET A 1 9.47 -5.96 -77.91
CA MET A 1 8.49 -6.16 -76.82
C MET A 1 8.87 -7.27 -75.82
N ARG A 2 9.26 -8.48 -76.25
CA ARG A 2 9.59 -9.60 -75.32
C ARG A 2 10.72 -9.31 -74.31
N LYS A 3 11.80 -8.62 -74.71
CA LYS A 3 12.90 -8.23 -73.79
C LYS A 3 12.50 -7.15 -72.77
N ILE A 4 11.53 -6.31 -73.13
CA ILE A 4 11.01 -5.24 -72.26
C ILE A 4 10.12 -5.85 -71.17
N LEU A 5 9.27 -6.83 -71.52
CA LEU A 5 8.47 -7.57 -70.54
C LEU A 5 9.34 -8.34 -69.52
N TYR A 6 10.45 -8.93 -69.95
CA TYR A 6 11.39 -9.61 -69.05
C TYR A 6 12.08 -8.64 -68.08
N LEU A 7 12.42 -7.44 -68.55
CA LEU A 7 13.03 -6.41 -67.70
C LEU A 7 12.05 -5.91 -66.63
N TYR A 8 10.77 -5.70 -67.00
CA TYR A 8 9.73 -5.33 -66.04
C TYR A 8 9.38 -6.46 -65.07
N GLY A 9 9.41 -7.72 -65.52
CA GLY A 9 9.21 -8.88 -64.64
C GLY A 9 10.32 -9.02 -63.59
N ILE A 10 11.58 -8.82 -63.99
CA ILE A 10 12.73 -8.84 -63.07
C ILE A 10 12.67 -7.64 -62.11
N LEU A 11 12.29 -6.45 -62.62
CA LEU A 11 12.13 -5.26 -61.77
C LEU A 11 10.99 -5.44 -60.76
N PHE A 12 9.89 -6.09 -61.14
CA PHE A 12 8.76 -6.37 -60.25
C PHE A 12 9.11 -7.42 -59.19
N ILE A 13 9.89 -8.45 -59.56
CA ILE A 13 10.40 -9.45 -58.60
C ILE A 13 11.40 -8.81 -57.63
N LEU A 14 12.31 -7.95 -58.11
CA LEU A 14 13.22 -7.19 -57.25
C LEU A 14 12.47 -6.21 -56.34
N PHE A 15 11.40 -5.59 -56.83
CA PHE A 15 10.55 -4.71 -56.02
C PHE A 15 9.75 -5.49 -54.99
N ALA A 16 9.25 -6.69 -55.32
CA ALA A 16 8.55 -7.57 -54.40
C ALA A 16 9.49 -8.16 -53.32
N ILE A 17 10.72 -8.52 -53.68
CA ILE A 17 11.75 -8.96 -52.72
C ILE A 17 12.15 -7.80 -51.81
N ALA A 18 12.32 -6.59 -52.35
CA ALA A 18 12.56 -5.39 -51.54
C ALA A 18 11.36 -5.05 -50.62
N PHE A 19 10.12 -5.24 -51.08
CA PHE A 19 8.92 -5.03 -50.25
C PHE A 19 8.78 -6.10 -49.15
N ILE A 20 9.16 -7.35 -49.44
CA ILE A 20 9.20 -8.44 -48.44
C ILE A 20 10.31 -8.20 -47.41
N GLN A 21 11.46 -7.63 -47.82
CA GLN A 21 12.52 -7.20 -46.89
C GLN A 21 12.14 -5.94 -46.09
N ILE A 22 11.36 -5.02 -46.64
CA ILE A 22 10.89 -3.82 -45.92
C ILE A 22 9.72 -4.16 -44.97
N SER A 23 8.88 -5.15 -45.29
CA SER A 23 7.80 -5.61 -44.40
C SER A 23 8.28 -6.58 -43.31
N SER A 24 9.49 -7.13 -43.41
CA SER A 24 10.15 -7.90 -42.35
C SER A 24 11.16 -7.07 -41.54
N ALA A 25 11.34 -5.80 -41.91
CA ALA A 25 12.07 -4.81 -41.13
C ALA A 25 11.10 -3.98 -40.27
N GLU A 26 10.23 -4.64 -39.50
CA GLU A 26 10.08 -4.14 -38.14
C GLU A 26 11.46 -4.33 -37.51
N ASN A 27 12.20 -3.22 -37.38
CA ASN A 27 13.37 -3.14 -36.51
C ASN A 27 12.90 -3.44 -35.08
N THR A 28 12.70 -4.72 -34.77
CA THR A 28 12.90 -5.27 -33.44
C THR A 28 14.39 -5.16 -33.18
N THR A 29 14.81 -3.93 -32.86
CA THR A 29 15.92 -3.78 -31.92
C THR A 29 15.42 -4.46 -30.65
N ASP A 30 15.69 -5.76 -30.54
CA ASP A 30 15.51 -6.54 -29.34
C ASP A 30 16.55 -6.03 -28.34
N THR A 31 16.37 -4.79 -27.88
CA THR A 31 17.06 -4.27 -26.69
C THR A 31 16.43 -4.99 -25.51
N SER A 32 16.81 -6.26 -25.36
CA SER A 32 16.51 -7.05 -24.19
C SER A 32 17.43 -6.58 -23.09
N TYR A 33 16.91 -5.71 -22.22
CA TYR A 33 17.60 -5.35 -20.99
C TYR A 33 17.59 -6.57 -20.06
N GLU A 34 18.70 -6.86 -19.41
CA GLU A 34 18.92 -8.05 -18.59
C GLU A 34 19.07 -7.71 -17.10
N ARG A 35 19.36 -6.44 -16.77
CA ARG A 35 19.66 -5.95 -15.42
C ARG A 35 18.80 -4.74 -15.10
N THR A 36 17.56 -5.02 -14.75
CA THR A 36 16.53 -4.01 -14.51
C THR A 36 16.39 -3.65 -13.02
N VAL A 37 16.27 -2.36 -12.74
CA VAL A 37 15.85 -1.82 -11.43
C VAL A 37 14.46 -1.19 -11.55
N SER A 38 13.60 -1.45 -10.57
CA SER A 38 12.26 -0.87 -10.46
C SER A 38 12.18 0.12 -9.30
N LEU A 39 11.82 1.38 -9.59
CA LEU A 39 11.68 2.44 -8.60
C LEU A 39 10.25 2.61 -8.07
N ALA A 40 9.31 1.69 -8.34
CA ALA A 40 7.97 1.75 -7.73
C ALA A 40 7.34 0.37 -7.53
N PRO A 41 6.50 0.18 -6.50
CA PRO A 41 5.77 -1.07 -6.30
C PRO A 41 4.89 -1.44 -7.50
N SER A 42 4.15 -0.48 -8.08
CA SER A 42 3.26 -0.77 -9.22
C SER A 42 4.03 -1.28 -10.46
N ILE A 43 5.23 -0.76 -10.70
CA ILE A 43 6.13 -1.22 -11.77
C ILE A 43 6.63 -2.64 -11.44
N THR A 44 7.10 -2.88 -10.22
CA THR A 44 7.57 -4.20 -9.78
C THR A 44 6.49 -5.26 -9.96
N GLU A 45 5.25 -4.97 -9.58
CA GLU A 45 4.12 -5.88 -9.77
C GLU A 45 3.87 -6.20 -11.25
N THR A 46 3.94 -5.18 -12.12
CA THR A 46 3.83 -5.41 -13.57
C THR A 46 4.94 -6.32 -14.08
N ILE A 47 6.19 -6.11 -13.68
CA ILE A 47 7.34 -6.93 -14.10
C ILE A 47 7.13 -8.40 -13.72
N TYR A 48 6.65 -8.68 -12.51
CA TYR A 48 6.33 -10.05 -12.10
C TYR A 48 5.15 -10.63 -12.86
N ALA A 49 4.09 -9.85 -13.07
CA ALA A 49 2.88 -10.32 -13.76
C ALA A 49 3.14 -10.71 -15.23
N ILE A 50 4.20 -10.17 -15.84
CA ILE A 50 4.63 -10.52 -17.20
C ILE A 50 5.84 -11.47 -17.24
N ASN A 51 6.12 -12.18 -16.13
CA ASN A 51 7.22 -13.15 -16.04
C ASN A 51 8.61 -12.55 -16.33
N GLY A 52 8.87 -11.31 -15.91
CA GLY A 52 10.15 -10.59 -16.10
C GLY A 52 11.03 -10.49 -14.83
N GLN A 53 10.68 -11.21 -13.76
CA GLN A 53 11.37 -11.14 -12.47
C GLN A 53 12.82 -11.65 -12.47
N ASP A 54 13.20 -12.44 -13.47
CA ASP A 54 14.56 -12.93 -13.72
C ASP A 54 15.52 -11.78 -14.02
N LYS A 55 15.04 -10.76 -14.71
CA LYS A 55 15.79 -9.54 -15.08
C LYS A 55 15.79 -8.47 -13.99
N LEU A 56 14.93 -8.60 -12.98
CA LEU A 56 14.76 -7.61 -11.92
C LEU A 56 15.82 -7.81 -10.81
N ILE A 57 16.74 -6.88 -10.66
CA ILE A 57 17.86 -6.97 -9.70
C ILE A 57 17.73 -6.04 -8.49
N GLY A 58 16.86 -5.02 -8.57
CA GLY A 58 16.65 -4.06 -7.48
C GLY A 58 15.23 -3.51 -7.46
N VAL A 59 14.73 -3.26 -6.25
CA VAL A 59 13.37 -2.76 -5.99
C VAL A 59 13.36 -1.78 -4.83
N THR A 60 12.33 -0.95 -4.70
CA THR A 60 12.20 -0.06 -3.55
C THR A 60 11.91 -0.82 -2.25
N ILE A 61 12.12 -0.13 -1.12
CA ILE A 61 11.75 -0.63 0.22
C ILE A 61 10.24 -0.89 0.35
N PHE A 62 9.41 -0.26 -0.49
CA PHE A 62 7.96 -0.39 -0.49
C PHE A 62 7.46 -1.58 -1.33
N CYS A 63 8.32 -2.20 -2.13
CA CYS A 63 7.96 -3.37 -2.93
C CYS A 63 7.80 -4.61 -2.03
N ASN A 64 6.54 -4.95 -1.75
CA ASN A 64 6.12 -6.04 -0.85
C ASN A 64 5.29 -7.13 -1.54
N TYR A 65 4.96 -6.97 -2.83
CA TYR A 65 4.24 -7.96 -3.65
C TYR A 65 4.87 -8.08 -5.04
N PRO A 66 4.90 -9.29 -5.63
CA PRO A 66 4.61 -10.58 -4.99
C PRO A 66 5.72 -10.97 -4.00
N GLU A 67 5.59 -12.10 -3.30
CA GLU A 67 6.53 -12.52 -2.24
C GLU A 67 8.00 -12.49 -2.69
N GLY A 68 8.26 -12.89 -3.95
CA GLY A 68 9.60 -12.83 -4.55
C GLY A 68 10.24 -11.44 -4.55
N ALA A 69 9.45 -10.36 -4.63
CA ALA A 69 9.96 -8.98 -4.63
C ALA A 69 10.61 -8.58 -3.29
N LYS A 70 10.24 -9.24 -2.18
CA LYS A 70 10.83 -8.97 -0.87
C LYS A 70 12.30 -9.38 -0.79
N SER A 71 12.70 -10.37 -1.58
CA SER A 71 14.08 -10.89 -1.64
C SER A 71 15.03 -10.08 -2.52
N LYS A 72 14.51 -9.18 -3.37
CA LYS A 72 15.31 -8.36 -4.28
C LYS A 72 16.04 -7.24 -3.50
N THR A 73 17.20 -6.81 -4.00
CA THR A 73 18.01 -5.75 -3.40
C THR A 73 17.19 -4.47 -3.22
N LYS A 74 17.26 -3.85 -2.03
CA LYS A 74 16.52 -2.63 -1.73
C LYS A 74 17.31 -1.40 -2.13
N ILE A 75 16.73 -0.55 -2.98
CA ILE A 75 17.39 0.64 -3.55
C ILE A 75 16.90 1.96 -2.97
N GLY A 76 16.31 1.95 -1.76
CA GLY A 76 15.72 3.14 -1.14
C GLY A 76 14.23 3.34 -1.48
N GLY A 77 13.78 4.60 -1.41
CA GLY A 77 12.39 4.98 -1.66
C GLY A 77 12.05 5.09 -3.15
N TYR A 78 10.76 5.30 -3.48
CA TYR A 78 10.33 5.58 -4.85
C TYR A 78 10.46 7.06 -5.23
N THR A 79 10.35 7.97 -4.25
CA THR A 79 10.64 9.41 -4.40
C THR A 79 12.10 9.75 -4.11
N THR A 80 12.78 8.93 -3.31
CA THR A 80 14.15 9.13 -2.81
C THR A 80 14.98 7.84 -2.97
N PRO A 81 15.22 7.39 -4.21
CA PRO A 81 16.11 6.25 -4.47
C PRO A 81 17.56 6.55 -4.05
N SER A 82 18.30 5.53 -3.63
CA SER A 82 19.75 5.65 -3.44
C SER A 82 20.46 5.47 -4.78
N ILE A 83 20.89 6.59 -5.37
CA ILE A 83 21.60 6.59 -6.66
C ILE A 83 22.88 5.77 -6.58
N GLU A 84 23.64 5.86 -5.49
CA GLU A 84 24.87 5.09 -5.29
C GLU A 84 24.60 3.59 -5.30
N THR A 85 23.54 3.16 -4.63
CA THR A 85 23.14 1.74 -4.60
C THR A 85 22.72 1.28 -5.99
N ILE A 86 21.96 2.11 -6.74
CA ILE A 86 21.52 1.78 -8.09
C ILE A 86 22.72 1.67 -9.04
N VAL A 87 23.65 2.63 -9.01
CA VAL A 87 24.86 2.59 -9.84
C VAL A 87 25.73 1.39 -9.49
N PHE A 88 25.87 1.04 -8.20
CA PHE A 88 26.62 -0.14 -7.77
C PHE A 88 26.04 -1.46 -8.28
N LEU A 89 24.72 -1.52 -8.49
CA LEU A 89 24.07 -2.68 -9.07
C LEU A 89 24.34 -2.85 -10.57
N ASP A 90 24.98 -1.87 -11.23
CA ASP A 90 25.30 -1.89 -12.65
C ASP A 90 24.09 -2.30 -13.55
N PRO A 91 22.95 -1.58 -13.46
CA PRO A 91 21.78 -1.86 -14.27
C PRO A 91 21.94 -1.33 -15.69
N ASP A 92 21.37 -2.05 -16.66
CA ASP A 92 21.22 -1.56 -18.03
C ASP A 92 19.90 -0.79 -18.23
N LEU A 93 18.92 -1.00 -17.33
CA LEU A 93 17.62 -0.35 -17.33
C LEU A 93 17.14 0.02 -15.93
N VAL A 94 16.62 1.23 -15.79
CA VAL A 94 15.83 1.67 -14.63
C VAL A 94 14.46 2.09 -15.10
N PHE A 95 13.42 1.45 -14.55
CA PHE A 95 12.06 1.97 -14.62
C PHE A 95 11.82 2.91 -13.44
N ALA A 96 11.81 4.22 -13.72
CA ALA A 96 11.46 5.26 -12.77
C ALA A 96 9.94 5.51 -12.77
N HIS A 97 9.42 6.15 -11.72
CA HIS A 97 8.04 6.63 -11.68
C HIS A 97 8.00 8.15 -11.89
N ASP A 98 6.88 8.71 -12.33
CA ASP A 98 6.70 10.17 -12.43
C ASP A 98 6.72 10.92 -11.09
N LEU A 99 6.81 10.19 -9.97
CA LEU A 99 7.00 10.72 -8.61
C LEU A 99 8.47 10.65 -8.15
N THR A 100 9.34 10.00 -8.91
CA THR A 100 10.78 10.00 -8.65
C THR A 100 11.34 11.40 -8.90
N ASP A 101 12.26 11.85 -8.06
CA ASP A 101 12.87 13.17 -8.19
C ASP A 101 13.50 13.36 -9.60
N PRO A 102 13.19 14.45 -10.32
CA PRO A 102 13.80 14.73 -11.61
C PRO A 102 15.33 14.80 -11.58
N ASP A 103 15.93 15.26 -10.48
CA ASP A 103 17.37 15.34 -10.34
C ASP A 103 17.99 13.94 -10.26
N ASP A 104 17.32 13.01 -9.57
CA ASP A 104 17.71 11.59 -9.53
C ASP A 104 17.66 10.94 -10.92
N ILE A 105 16.64 11.26 -11.73
CA ILE A 105 16.53 10.79 -13.11
C ILE A 105 17.72 11.29 -13.96
N VAL A 106 18.12 12.56 -13.78
CA VAL A 106 19.26 13.16 -14.47
C VAL A 106 20.57 12.48 -14.04
N LEU A 107 20.76 12.23 -12.75
CA LEU A 107 21.94 11.56 -12.22
C LEU A 107 22.10 10.14 -12.80
N LEU A 108 21.02 9.37 -12.84
CA LEU A 108 21.03 8.01 -13.42
C LEU A 108 21.38 8.03 -14.92
N ARG A 109 20.82 8.98 -15.68
CA ARG A 109 21.15 9.13 -17.11
C ARG A 109 22.61 9.57 -17.32
N ASN A 110 23.13 10.46 -16.48
CA ASN A 110 24.53 10.88 -16.51
C ASN A 110 25.50 9.74 -16.15
N ALA A 111 25.04 8.75 -15.39
CA ALA A 111 25.75 7.49 -15.16
C ALA A 111 25.65 6.50 -16.33
N ASN A 112 25.14 6.93 -17.50
CA ASN A 112 24.97 6.12 -18.71
C ASN A 112 24.01 4.92 -18.53
N ILE A 113 23.04 5.05 -17.61
CA ILE A 113 21.97 4.07 -17.40
C ILE A 113 20.75 4.47 -18.22
N THR A 114 20.09 3.51 -18.89
CA THR A 114 18.82 3.79 -19.58
C THR A 114 17.71 3.98 -18.55
N VAL A 115 17.05 5.15 -18.54
CA VAL A 115 15.96 5.44 -17.61
C VAL A 115 14.65 5.68 -18.36
N VAL A 116 13.68 4.80 -18.11
CA VAL A 116 12.31 4.88 -18.63
C VAL A 116 11.40 5.35 -17.50
N VAL A 117 10.77 6.51 -17.68
CA VAL A 117 9.82 7.06 -16.71
C VAL A 117 8.43 6.52 -17.02
N ILE A 118 7.83 5.87 -16.04
CA ILE A 118 6.48 5.32 -16.09
C ILE A 118 5.56 6.25 -15.32
N ASN A 119 4.57 6.82 -16.03
CA ASN A 119 3.64 7.77 -15.45
C ASN A 119 2.50 7.06 -14.69
N THR A 120 1.96 7.76 -13.70
CA THR A 120 0.73 7.36 -13.01
C THR A 120 -0.42 7.26 -13.99
N SER A 121 -1.08 6.10 -14.04
CA SER A 121 -2.21 5.89 -14.92
C SER A 121 -3.47 6.58 -14.39
N ALA A 122 -4.14 7.37 -15.24
CA ALA A 122 -5.43 7.97 -14.91
C ALA A 122 -6.61 7.03 -15.20
N THR A 123 -6.41 5.99 -16.03
CA THR A 123 -7.45 5.07 -16.50
C THR A 123 -6.94 3.64 -16.57
N ILE A 124 -7.86 2.69 -16.69
CA ILE A 124 -7.54 1.27 -16.93
C ILE A 124 -6.75 1.10 -18.25
N ASP A 125 -7.12 1.82 -19.30
CA ASP A 125 -6.37 1.80 -20.57
C ASP A 125 -4.94 2.34 -20.42
N GLY A 126 -4.74 3.33 -19.54
CA GLY A 126 -3.41 3.80 -19.16
C GLY A 126 -2.56 2.70 -18.51
N ILE A 127 -3.18 1.85 -17.69
CA ILE A 127 -2.52 0.69 -17.09
C ILE A 127 -2.12 -0.33 -18.18
N TYR A 128 -2.99 -0.58 -19.17
CA TYR A 128 -2.64 -1.44 -20.31
C TYR A 128 -1.45 -0.88 -21.11
N TYR A 129 -1.44 0.43 -21.36
CA TYR A 129 -0.32 1.09 -22.01
C TYR A 129 0.98 0.94 -21.21
N LYS A 130 0.91 1.07 -19.89
CA LYS A 130 2.06 0.84 -18.99
C LYS A 130 2.55 -0.61 -19.07
N ILE A 131 1.65 -1.59 -19.04
CA ILE A 131 2.00 -3.01 -19.18
C ILE A 131 2.72 -3.26 -20.50
N ARG A 132 2.17 -2.77 -21.63
CA ARG A 132 2.81 -2.88 -22.96
C ARG A 132 4.19 -2.24 -22.99
N THR A 133 4.33 -1.06 -22.36
CA THR A 133 5.60 -0.34 -22.30
C THR A 133 6.65 -1.15 -21.56
N ILE A 134 6.35 -1.60 -20.34
CA ILE A 134 7.28 -2.41 -19.53
C ILE A 134 7.61 -3.72 -20.26
N ALA A 135 6.60 -4.40 -20.81
CA ALA A 135 6.76 -5.63 -21.58
C ALA A 135 7.66 -5.46 -22.80
N LYS A 136 7.53 -4.35 -23.53
CA LYS A 136 8.40 -4.05 -24.67
C LYS A 136 9.86 -3.94 -24.27
N TYR A 137 10.17 -3.18 -23.22
CA TYR A 137 11.55 -3.01 -22.75
C TYR A 137 12.15 -4.29 -22.18
N LEU A 138 11.33 -5.21 -21.65
CA LEU A 138 11.82 -6.48 -21.12
C LEU A 138 11.85 -7.64 -22.15
N GLY A 139 11.47 -7.41 -23.40
CA GLY A 139 11.34 -8.49 -24.40
C GLY A 139 10.20 -9.46 -24.09
N LYS A 140 9.15 -8.99 -23.42
CA LYS A 140 8.01 -9.76 -22.88
C LYS A 140 6.68 -9.35 -23.50
N ALA A 141 6.69 -8.86 -24.74
CA ALA A 141 5.48 -8.33 -25.41
C ALA A 141 4.32 -9.33 -25.42
N HIS A 142 4.59 -10.62 -25.65
CA HIS A 142 3.57 -11.67 -25.62
C HIS A 142 2.97 -11.89 -24.23
N ASP A 143 3.80 -11.99 -23.19
CA ASP A 143 3.35 -12.08 -21.79
C ASP A 143 2.52 -10.84 -21.39
N GLY A 144 2.93 -9.66 -21.85
CA GLY A 144 2.21 -8.40 -21.64
C GLY A 144 0.81 -8.40 -22.25
N GLU A 145 0.64 -8.83 -23.51
CA GLU A 145 -0.68 -8.93 -24.12
C GLU A 145 -1.54 -10.04 -23.48
N ASN A 146 -0.97 -11.19 -23.14
CA ASN A 146 -1.69 -12.26 -22.44
C ASN A 146 -2.25 -11.78 -21.08
N LEU A 147 -1.44 -11.01 -20.33
CA LEU A 147 -1.88 -10.39 -19.09
C LEU A 147 -3.04 -9.41 -19.33
N ILE A 148 -2.93 -8.55 -20.34
CA ILE A 148 -3.98 -7.57 -20.67
C ILE A 148 -5.28 -8.29 -21.07
N THR A 149 -5.22 -9.31 -21.92
CA THR A 149 -6.40 -10.10 -22.29
C THR A 149 -7.07 -10.73 -21.06
N SER A 150 -6.28 -11.28 -20.13
CA SER A 150 -6.83 -11.81 -18.87
C SER A 150 -7.52 -10.73 -18.02
N MET A 151 -6.95 -9.53 -17.97
CA MET A 151 -7.55 -8.40 -17.26
C MET A 151 -8.85 -7.93 -17.93
N GLU A 152 -8.87 -7.81 -19.26
CA GLU A 152 -10.05 -7.45 -20.04
C GLU A 152 -11.19 -8.45 -19.81
N GLU A 153 -10.92 -9.75 -19.84
CA GLU A 153 -11.91 -10.80 -19.55
C GLU A 153 -12.52 -10.66 -18.14
N ARG A 154 -11.71 -10.32 -17.14
CA ARG A 154 -12.18 -10.07 -15.76
C ARG A 154 -13.05 -8.81 -15.69
N ILE A 155 -12.66 -7.74 -16.37
CA ILE A 155 -13.41 -6.48 -16.41
C ILE A 155 -14.73 -6.64 -17.16
N GLU A 156 -14.77 -7.39 -18.26
CA GLU A 156 -16.01 -7.65 -18.99
C GLU A 156 -17.02 -8.46 -18.15
N LYS A 157 -16.56 -9.40 -17.31
CA LYS A 157 -17.45 -10.06 -16.34
C LYS A 157 -18.08 -9.06 -15.37
N ILE A 158 -17.31 -8.09 -14.88
CA ILE A 158 -17.81 -7.06 -13.96
C ILE A 158 -18.81 -6.14 -14.65
N LYS A 159 -18.52 -5.70 -15.88
CA LYS A 159 -19.47 -4.91 -16.69
C LYS A 159 -20.77 -5.66 -16.95
N LYS A 160 -20.70 -6.98 -17.21
CA LYS A 160 -21.88 -7.82 -17.39
C LYS A 160 -22.71 -7.88 -16.11
N ILE A 161 -22.10 -8.15 -14.95
CA ILE A 161 -22.81 -8.16 -13.67
C ILE A 161 -23.44 -6.79 -13.40
N LYS A 162 -22.70 -5.70 -13.63
CA LYS A 162 -23.24 -4.33 -13.54
C LYS A 162 -24.48 -4.12 -14.40
N SER A 163 -24.50 -4.65 -15.63
CA SER A 163 -25.68 -4.54 -16.52
C SER A 163 -26.90 -5.33 -16.02
N GLU A 164 -26.68 -6.35 -15.19
CA GLU A 164 -27.73 -7.16 -14.58
C GLU A 164 -28.25 -6.58 -13.25
N LEU A 165 -27.56 -5.59 -12.68
CA LEU A 165 -28.01 -4.88 -11.49
C LEU A 165 -29.18 -3.94 -11.82
N ILE A 166 -30.26 -4.02 -11.04
CA ILE A 166 -31.54 -3.31 -11.29
C ILE A 166 -31.58 -1.94 -10.57
N PHE A 167 -30.55 -1.59 -9.80
CA PHE A 167 -30.58 -0.45 -8.88
C PHE A 167 -29.76 0.75 -9.32
N SER A 168 -30.02 1.91 -8.70
CA SER A 168 -29.31 3.15 -8.93
C SER A 168 -27.83 3.08 -8.54
N SER A 169 -26.97 3.74 -9.31
CA SER A 169 -25.54 3.90 -9.01
C SER A 169 -25.33 4.60 -7.65
N PRO A 170 -24.68 3.97 -6.67
CA PRO A 170 -24.41 4.60 -5.38
C PRO A 170 -23.40 5.74 -5.56
N THR A 171 -23.50 6.76 -4.72
CA THR A 171 -22.47 7.79 -4.61
C THR A 171 -21.33 7.31 -3.71
N VAL A 172 -20.09 7.51 -4.15
CA VAL A 172 -18.90 6.89 -3.53
C VAL A 172 -17.84 7.94 -3.27
N ALA A 173 -17.21 7.85 -2.10
CA ALA A 173 -15.98 8.55 -1.78
C ALA A 173 -14.86 7.56 -1.45
N GLN A 174 -13.73 7.65 -2.14
CA GLN A 174 -12.49 7.02 -1.66
C GLN A 174 -11.71 8.04 -0.85
N ILE A 175 -11.31 7.65 0.36
CA ILE A 175 -10.54 8.49 1.28
C ILE A 175 -9.16 7.85 1.40
N ALA A 176 -8.12 8.50 0.90
CA ALA A 176 -6.76 7.98 0.93
C ALA A 176 -6.06 8.23 2.28
N TRP A 177 -6.46 9.29 2.98
CA TRP A 177 -5.86 9.73 4.24
C TRP A 177 -6.82 10.62 5.03
N THR A 178 -6.60 10.77 6.33
CA THR A 178 -7.53 11.50 7.23
C THR A 178 -6.94 12.77 7.86
N ASP A 179 -5.61 12.93 7.87
CA ASP A 179 -4.94 14.13 8.40
C ASP A 179 -3.79 14.65 7.49
N PRO A 180 -4.05 15.61 6.59
CA PRO A 180 -5.37 16.14 6.23
C PRO A 180 -6.20 15.12 5.43
N LEU A 181 -7.51 15.34 5.28
CA LEU A 181 -8.38 14.39 4.58
C LEU A 181 -8.12 14.40 3.07
N TRP A 182 -7.51 13.35 2.52
CA TRP A 182 -7.21 13.23 1.09
C TRP A 182 -8.25 12.36 0.37
N VAL A 183 -8.69 12.84 -0.79
CA VAL A 183 -9.67 12.15 -1.66
C VAL A 183 -9.15 12.04 -3.08
N THR A 184 -9.70 11.08 -3.82
CA THR A 184 -9.39 10.88 -5.23
C THR A 184 -10.52 11.43 -6.10
N GLY A 185 -10.21 12.33 -7.03
CA GLY A 185 -11.17 12.87 -7.99
C GLY A 185 -10.95 12.36 -9.42
N ARG A 186 -11.35 13.16 -10.42
CA ARG A 186 -11.09 12.85 -11.85
C ARG A 186 -9.59 12.75 -12.15
N GLU A 187 -9.25 12.13 -13.26
CA GLU A 187 -7.86 11.86 -13.66
C GLU A 187 -7.11 10.97 -12.65
N THR A 188 -7.83 10.01 -12.07
CA THR A 188 -7.27 8.96 -11.20
C THR A 188 -7.80 7.61 -11.64
N PHE A 189 -6.97 6.57 -11.64
CA PHE A 189 -7.43 5.21 -11.94
C PHE A 189 -8.52 4.73 -10.95
N ILE A 190 -8.58 5.29 -9.75
CA ILE A 190 -9.61 5.02 -8.73
C ILE A 190 -10.98 5.52 -9.19
N GLN A 191 -11.05 6.67 -9.89
CA GLN A 191 -12.27 7.10 -10.59
C GLN A 191 -12.74 6.01 -11.55
N SER A 192 -11.84 5.50 -12.40
CA SER A 192 -12.17 4.45 -13.37
C SER A 192 -12.64 3.17 -12.70
N ILE A 193 -12.07 2.78 -11.55
CA ILE A 193 -12.56 1.64 -10.76
C ILE A 193 -14.01 1.86 -10.34
N ILE A 194 -14.29 3.00 -9.69
CA ILE A 194 -15.63 3.33 -9.17
C ILE A 194 -16.66 3.34 -10.30
N GLU A 195 -16.37 4.00 -11.41
CA GLU A 195 -17.29 4.11 -12.55
C GLU A 195 -17.49 2.77 -13.27
N THR A 196 -16.42 1.98 -13.43
CA THR A 196 -16.49 0.66 -14.06
C THR A 196 -17.34 -0.30 -13.25
N ALA A 197 -17.22 -0.27 -11.91
CA ALA A 197 -18.07 -1.02 -11.00
C ALA A 197 -19.51 -0.47 -10.93
N GLY A 198 -19.76 0.76 -11.39
CA GLY A 198 -21.11 1.34 -11.52
C GLY A 198 -21.51 2.32 -10.43
N GLY A 199 -20.55 2.86 -9.69
CA GLY A 199 -20.75 3.94 -8.74
C GLY A 199 -20.46 5.31 -9.34
N THR A 200 -20.85 6.36 -8.63
CA THR A 200 -20.57 7.76 -8.98
C THR A 200 -19.62 8.35 -7.95
N ASN A 201 -18.42 8.79 -8.36
CA ASN A 201 -17.52 9.47 -7.45
C ASN A 201 -18.03 10.87 -7.10
N VAL A 202 -18.28 11.12 -5.82
CA VAL A 202 -18.73 12.45 -5.33
C VAL A 202 -17.68 13.54 -5.48
N TYR A 203 -16.42 13.17 -5.69
CA TYR A 203 -15.28 14.07 -5.92
C TYR A 203 -14.85 14.15 -7.39
N SER A 204 -15.69 13.76 -8.35
CA SER A 204 -15.38 13.81 -9.78
C SER A 204 -15.05 15.21 -10.33
N ASP A 205 -15.42 16.27 -9.60
CA ASP A 205 -15.05 17.66 -9.90
C ASP A 205 -13.62 18.04 -9.45
N VAL A 206 -13.05 17.27 -8.52
CA VAL A 206 -11.70 17.48 -7.99
C VAL A 206 -10.66 16.87 -8.92
N TYR A 207 -9.58 17.60 -9.21
CA TYR A 207 -8.51 17.12 -10.10
C TYR A 207 -7.47 16.31 -9.32
N ARG A 208 -7.26 15.05 -9.73
CA ARG A 208 -6.32 14.10 -9.12
C ARG A 208 -6.60 13.92 -7.62
N TRP A 209 -5.55 13.71 -6.84
CA TRP A 209 -5.60 13.56 -5.40
C TRP A 209 -5.53 14.94 -4.78
N GLN A 210 -6.47 15.29 -3.90
CA GLN A 210 -6.47 16.58 -3.22
C GLN A 210 -6.87 16.45 -1.76
N PRO A 211 -6.32 17.30 -0.88
CA PRO A 211 -6.87 17.47 0.45
C PRO A 211 -8.21 18.22 0.35
N VAL A 212 -9.18 17.77 1.14
CA VAL A 212 -10.47 18.44 1.30
C VAL A 212 -10.78 18.63 2.78
N SER A 213 -11.67 19.56 3.09
CA SER A 213 -12.13 19.73 4.47
C SER A 213 -13.10 18.61 4.84
N ALA A 214 -13.23 18.32 6.14
CA ALA A 214 -14.21 17.34 6.59
C ALA A 214 -15.66 17.83 6.40
N GLU A 215 -15.90 19.13 6.44
CA GLU A 215 -17.19 19.76 6.14
C GLU A 215 -17.60 19.50 4.68
N THR A 216 -16.61 19.43 3.78
CA THR A 216 -16.81 19.05 2.39
C THR A 216 -17.29 17.60 2.28
N LEU A 217 -16.68 16.67 3.01
CA LEU A 217 -17.16 15.27 3.06
C LEU A 217 -18.57 15.16 3.66
N ILE A 218 -18.84 15.90 4.74
CA ILE A 218 -20.17 15.95 5.39
C ILE A 218 -21.23 16.48 4.45
N THR A 219 -20.90 17.48 3.62
CA THR A 219 -21.84 18.09 2.68
C THR A 219 -22.08 17.22 1.45
N ARG A 220 -21.04 16.52 0.95
CA ARG A 220 -21.17 15.57 -0.16
C ARG A 220 -21.93 14.29 0.25
N ASP A 221 -21.87 13.91 1.53
CA ASP A 221 -22.65 12.83 2.15
C ASP A 221 -22.79 11.56 1.28
N PRO A 222 -21.66 10.88 0.96
CA PRO A 222 -21.66 9.75 0.05
C PRO A 222 -22.42 8.55 0.65
N ASP A 223 -23.02 7.75 -0.22
CA ASP A 223 -23.69 6.50 0.15
C ASP A 223 -22.68 5.43 0.61
N ILE A 224 -21.48 5.43 0.00
CA ILE A 224 -20.40 4.48 0.27
C ILE A 224 -19.08 5.22 0.51
N ILE A 225 -18.31 4.79 1.50
CA ILE A 225 -16.92 5.22 1.71
C ILE A 225 -15.97 4.03 1.53
N ILE A 226 -14.95 4.17 0.70
CA ILE A 226 -13.88 3.20 0.53
C ILE A 226 -12.64 3.70 1.28
N ALA A 227 -12.21 2.95 2.29
CA ALA A 227 -11.11 3.28 3.16
C ALA A 227 -9.97 2.26 3.03
N PRO A 228 -8.75 2.67 2.65
CA PRO A 228 -7.59 1.80 2.65
C PRO A 228 -7.25 1.37 4.07
N VAL A 229 -6.84 0.13 4.23
CA VAL A 229 -6.26 -0.43 5.45
C VAL A 229 -4.87 -0.97 5.13
N GLY A 230 -3.89 -0.55 5.92
CA GLY A 230 -2.48 -0.87 5.72
C GLY A 230 -1.67 -0.63 6.98
N ASN A 231 -0.35 -0.80 6.88
CA ASN A 231 0.56 -0.67 8.02
C ASN A 231 0.79 0.79 8.45
N SER A 232 0.42 1.75 7.62
CA SER A 232 0.71 3.16 7.83
C SER A 232 -0.39 3.84 8.64
N HIS A 233 -1.65 3.79 8.21
CA HIS A 233 -2.80 4.48 8.82
C HIS A 233 -4.12 3.67 8.67
N ASP A 234 -4.98 3.71 9.70
CA ASP A 234 -6.30 3.06 9.68
C ASP A 234 -7.41 4.06 9.36
N VAL A 235 -7.48 4.45 8.08
CA VAL A 235 -8.48 5.39 7.56
C VAL A 235 -9.91 4.94 7.88
N TYR A 236 -10.14 3.63 7.90
CA TYR A 236 -11.46 3.11 8.24
C TYR A 236 -11.87 3.51 9.66
N ASN A 237 -11.03 3.27 10.66
CA ASN A 237 -11.38 3.59 12.05
C ASN A 237 -11.55 5.10 12.24
N ASP A 238 -10.67 5.89 11.61
CA ASP A 238 -10.70 7.35 11.68
C ASP A 238 -11.99 7.95 11.10
N ILE A 239 -12.62 7.28 10.14
CA ILE A 239 -13.90 7.71 9.58
C ILE A 239 -15.07 7.09 10.37
N PHE A 240 -15.05 5.77 10.57
CA PHE A 240 -16.19 5.02 11.09
C PHE A 240 -16.48 5.31 12.57
N PHE A 241 -15.44 5.39 13.41
CA PHE A 241 -15.60 5.64 14.85
C PHE A 241 -15.54 7.12 15.23
N SER A 242 -15.26 8.00 14.27
CA SER A 242 -15.16 9.43 14.55
C SER A 242 -16.53 10.06 14.78
N TYR A 243 -16.66 10.75 15.92
CA TYR A 243 -17.85 11.54 16.24
C TYR A 243 -18.16 12.60 15.17
N LYS A 244 -17.13 13.09 14.45
CA LYS A 244 -17.26 14.07 13.38
C LYS A 244 -18.09 13.56 12.21
N PHE A 245 -17.98 12.27 11.90
CA PHE A 245 -18.55 11.64 10.72
C PHE A 245 -19.76 10.75 11.02
N LYS A 246 -20.15 10.61 12.29
CA LYS A 246 -21.29 9.79 12.77
C LYS A 246 -22.61 9.99 12.01
N ASN A 247 -22.78 11.16 11.39
CA ASN A 247 -24.02 11.54 10.71
C ASN A 247 -24.05 11.24 9.22
N LEU A 248 -22.92 10.88 8.61
CA LEU A 248 -22.82 10.49 7.21
C LEU A 248 -23.70 9.27 6.93
N LYS A 249 -24.33 9.22 5.75
CA LYS A 249 -25.09 8.04 5.29
C LYS A 249 -24.25 6.77 5.34
N ALA A 250 -23.05 6.80 4.76
CA ALA A 250 -22.14 5.66 4.77
C ALA A 250 -21.85 5.16 6.19
N VAL A 251 -21.68 6.03 7.18
CA VAL A 251 -21.42 5.62 8.57
C VAL A 251 -22.68 5.05 9.22
N LYS A 252 -23.84 5.71 9.07
CA LYS A 252 -25.13 5.24 9.62
C LYS A 252 -25.57 3.89 9.06
N ASN A 253 -25.31 3.67 7.77
CA ASN A 253 -25.68 2.44 7.06
C ASN A 253 -24.60 1.36 7.14
N ASN A 254 -23.50 1.64 7.86
CA ASN A 254 -22.33 0.77 7.95
C ASN A 254 -21.71 0.45 6.57
N ASP A 255 -21.81 1.36 5.62
CA ASP A 255 -21.29 1.28 4.24
C ASP A 255 -19.93 2.01 4.10
N VAL A 256 -19.12 1.94 5.16
CA VAL A 256 -17.68 2.23 5.11
C VAL A 256 -16.98 0.89 4.89
N TYR A 257 -16.27 0.73 3.79
CA TYR A 257 -15.64 -0.54 3.41
C TYR A 257 -14.12 -0.44 3.50
N LYS A 258 -13.51 -1.48 4.07
CA LYS A 258 -12.06 -1.66 4.10
C LYS A 258 -11.57 -2.24 2.77
N ILE A 259 -10.44 -1.75 2.29
CA ILE A 259 -9.71 -2.35 1.18
C ILE A 259 -8.21 -2.30 1.47
N ALA A 260 -7.45 -3.33 1.09
CA ALA A 260 -6.01 -3.28 1.31
C ALA A 260 -5.39 -2.09 0.57
N GLU A 261 -4.58 -1.29 1.26
CA GLU A 261 -3.92 -0.10 0.71
C GLU A 261 -3.16 -0.43 -0.58
N ASP A 262 -2.40 -1.54 -0.57
CA ASP A 262 -1.62 -2.00 -1.72
C ASP A 262 -2.46 -2.46 -2.92
N ILE A 263 -3.75 -2.71 -2.74
CA ILE A 263 -4.67 -3.09 -3.83
C ILE A 263 -5.29 -1.84 -4.44
N ILE A 264 -5.74 -0.87 -3.61
CA ILE A 264 -6.47 0.31 -4.10
C ILE A 264 -5.55 1.47 -4.49
N ALA A 265 -4.36 1.59 -3.90
CA ALA A 265 -3.49 2.76 -4.05
C ALA A 265 -2.41 2.58 -5.14
N ARG A 266 -2.36 1.43 -5.81
CA ARG A 266 -1.36 1.11 -6.84
C ARG A 266 -2.03 0.92 -8.19
N ASP A 267 -1.56 1.63 -9.20
CA ASP A 267 -2.06 1.54 -10.58
C ASP A 267 -1.50 0.29 -11.32
N SER A 268 -1.45 -0.87 -10.65
CA SER A 268 -0.82 -2.10 -11.15
C SER A 268 -1.82 -3.06 -11.81
N PRO A 269 -1.40 -4.22 -12.35
CA PRO A 269 -2.32 -5.24 -12.88
C PRO A 269 -3.37 -5.72 -11.87
N ARG A 270 -3.12 -5.56 -10.55
CA ARG A 270 -4.09 -5.88 -9.48
C ARG A 270 -5.27 -4.91 -9.39
N ILE A 271 -5.35 -3.93 -10.29
CA ILE A 271 -6.55 -3.09 -10.48
C ILE A 271 -7.82 -3.93 -10.68
N THR A 272 -7.70 -5.11 -11.29
CA THR A 272 -8.83 -6.04 -11.44
C THR A 272 -9.29 -6.59 -10.09
N ASP A 273 -8.38 -6.83 -9.14
CA ASP A 273 -8.72 -7.27 -7.79
C ASP A 273 -9.41 -6.14 -7.01
N ALA A 274 -8.93 -4.90 -7.20
CA ALA A 274 -9.56 -3.71 -6.65
C ALA A 274 -10.98 -3.52 -7.21
N LEU A 275 -11.14 -3.65 -8.53
CA LEU A 275 -12.43 -3.52 -9.21
C LEU A 275 -13.42 -4.60 -8.79
N GLU A 276 -12.98 -5.86 -8.68
CA GLU A 276 -13.77 -6.95 -8.13
C GLU A 276 -14.23 -6.61 -6.70
N SER A 277 -13.32 -6.16 -5.85
CA SER A 277 -13.62 -5.77 -4.46
C SER A 277 -14.66 -4.65 -4.39
N VAL A 278 -14.48 -3.58 -5.17
CA VAL A 278 -15.40 -2.44 -5.22
C VAL A 278 -16.78 -2.85 -5.76
N MET A 279 -16.82 -3.71 -6.78
CA MET A 279 -18.09 -4.23 -7.30
C MET A 279 -18.90 -4.95 -6.22
N GLY A 280 -18.27 -5.80 -5.41
CA GLY A 280 -19.00 -6.44 -4.32
C GLY A 280 -19.39 -5.51 -3.18
N MET A 281 -18.65 -4.41 -2.94
CA MET A 281 -19.10 -3.37 -2.01
C MET A 281 -20.41 -2.72 -2.49
N PHE A 282 -20.54 -2.47 -3.80
CA PHE A 282 -21.75 -1.88 -4.37
C PHE A 282 -22.93 -2.83 -4.32
N ILE A 283 -22.69 -4.11 -4.62
CA ILE A 283 -23.65 -5.20 -4.44
C ILE A 283 -24.13 -5.23 -2.98
N SER A 284 -23.21 -5.32 -2.01
CA SER A 284 -23.54 -5.32 -0.57
C SER A 284 -24.37 -4.11 -0.16
N HIS A 285 -23.98 -2.90 -0.59
CA HIS A 285 -24.75 -1.69 -0.35
C HIS A 285 -26.17 -1.79 -0.91
N GLN A 286 -26.32 -2.23 -2.16
CA GLN A 286 -27.63 -2.36 -2.81
C GLN A 286 -28.54 -3.34 -2.06
N TYR A 287 -28.02 -4.51 -1.65
CA TYR A 287 -28.81 -5.52 -0.92
C TYR A 287 -29.24 -5.05 0.49
N ASN A 288 -28.41 -4.26 1.18
CA ASN A 288 -28.77 -3.68 2.48
C ASN A 288 -29.94 -2.68 2.41
N HIS A 289 -30.18 -2.08 1.23
CA HIS A 289 -31.24 -1.10 1.00
C HIS A 289 -32.48 -1.68 0.28
N ILE A 290 -32.53 -3.00 0.03
CA ILE A 290 -33.74 -3.65 -0.47
C ILE A 290 -34.79 -3.66 0.65
N PRO A 291 -36.02 -3.15 0.42
CA PRO A 291 -37.10 -3.25 1.39
C PRO A 291 -37.36 -4.73 1.70
N LYS A 292 -37.26 -5.07 2.98
CA LYS A 292 -37.45 -6.44 3.47
C LYS A 292 -38.80 -6.98 2.99
N TYR A 293 -38.80 -8.08 2.26
CA TYR A 293 -40.03 -8.72 1.82
C TYR A 293 -40.70 -9.41 3.02
N CYS A 294 -41.82 -8.86 3.48
CA CYS A 294 -42.76 -9.59 4.35
C CYS A 294 -43.63 -10.46 3.46
N LEU A 295 -43.68 -11.77 3.70
CA LEU A 295 -44.56 -12.66 2.93
C LEU A 295 -46.05 -12.43 3.26
N ASN A 296 -46.35 -11.75 4.38
CA ASN A 296 -47.70 -11.33 4.76
C ASN A 296 -47.69 -10.16 5.78
N ASN A 297 -48.86 -9.59 6.07
CA ASN A 297 -49.04 -8.45 6.99
C ASN A 297 -48.65 -8.73 8.46
N ASN A 298 -48.69 -9.99 8.90
CA ASN A 298 -48.28 -10.35 10.26
C ASN A 298 -46.75 -10.32 10.41
N ASP A 299 -45.99 -10.64 9.36
CA ASP A 299 -44.52 -10.58 9.37
C ASP A 299 -44.01 -9.13 9.47
N CYS A 300 -44.72 -8.19 8.83
CA CYS A 300 -44.39 -6.75 8.86
C CYS A 300 -44.70 -6.06 10.21
N THR A 301 -45.66 -6.58 10.98
CA THR A 301 -46.04 -6.01 12.29
C THR A 301 -45.33 -6.67 13.46
N SER A 302 -44.82 -7.90 13.28
CA SER A 302 -44.05 -8.66 14.28
C SER A 302 -42.53 -8.53 14.15
N GLY A 303 -42.03 -7.94 13.05
CA GLY A 303 -40.59 -7.77 12.79
C GLY A 303 -39.89 -8.99 12.19
N ASN A 304 -40.65 -10.00 11.75
CA ASN A 304 -40.17 -11.25 11.17
C ASN A 304 -40.10 -11.18 9.62
N CYS A 305 -39.50 -10.13 9.06
CA CYS A 305 -39.16 -10.15 7.64
C CYS A 305 -37.96 -11.09 7.40
N ASP A 306 -37.85 -11.75 6.24
CA ASP A 306 -36.64 -12.53 5.90
C ASP A 306 -35.43 -11.57 5.77
N PHE A 307 -34.41 -11.78 6.61
CA PHE A 307 -33.21 -10.95 6.68
C PHE A 307 -32.06 -11.49 5.83
N SER A 308 -32.24 -12.65 5.19
CA SER A 308 -31.14 -13.53 4.77
C SER A 308 -31.10 -13.79 3.27
N ILE A 309 -31.01 -12.72 2.47
CA ILE A 309 -30.57 -12.85 1.07
C ILE A 309 -29.05 -12.67 1.05
N HIS A 310 -28.30 -13.74 1.33
CA HIS A 310 -26.84 -13.78 1.17
C HIS A 310 -26.51 -14.16 -0.27
N ILE A 311 -26.09 -13.19 -1.07
CA ILE A 311 -25.65 -13.44 -2.45
C ILE A 311 -24.16 -13.16 -2.51
N CYS A 312 -23.36 -14.23 -2.40
CA CYS A 312 -21.92 -14.16 -2.65
C CYS A 312 -21.68 -14.36 -4.15
N PHE A 313 -21.13 -13.33 -4.81
CA PHE A 313 -20.73 -13.41 -6.22
C PHE A 313 -19.29 -13.92 -6.30
N LYS A 314 -19.11 -15.05 -6.99
CA LYS A 314 -17.80 -15.60 -7.32
C LYS A 314 -17.36 -15.04 -8.67
N LEU A 315 -16.40 -14.11 -8.67
CA LEU A 315 -15.94 -13.43 -9.90
C LEU A 315 -14.84 -14.24 -10.61
N ASN A 316 -14.08 -15.07 -9.89
CA ASN A 316 -13.13 -16.04 -10.45
C ASN A 316 -12.90 -17.27 -9.52
N SER A 317 -11.97 -18.16 -9.88
CA SER A 317 -11.68 -19.39 -9.12
C SER A 317 -11.10 -19.16 -7.72
N GLU A 318 -10.59 -17.97 -7.42
CA GLU A 318 -9.80 -17.62 -6.23
C GLU A 318 -10.36 -16.43 -5.41
N SER A 319 -11.33 -15.66 -5.93
CA SER A 319 -11.94 -14.51 -5.24
C SER A 319 -13.48 -14.57 -5.20
N CYS A 320 -14.02 -14.44 -3.99
CA CYS A 320 -15.42 -14.13 -3.71
C CYS A 320 -15.49 -12.70 -3.20
N VAL A 321 -16.55 -11.95 -3.55
CA VAL A 321 -16.74 -10.59 -3.05
C VAL A 321 -17.93 -10.52 -2.10
N PHE A 322 -17.73 -9.78 -1.01
CA PHE A 322 -18.11 -10.15 0.35
C PHE A 322 -19.38 -9.51 0.94
N ASP A 323 -19.92 -10.24 1.92
CA ASP A 323 -20.73 -9.81 3.07
C ASP A 323 -19.84 -9.15 4.16
N LYS A 324 -20.37 -8.24 4.98
CA LYS A 324 -19.64 -7.42 5.98
C LYS A 324 -18.88 -8.23 7.04
N GLU A 325 -19.17 -9.52 7.23
CA GLU A 325 -18.45 -10.41 8.18
C GLU A 325 -17.36 -11.27 7.55
N CYS A 326 -17.21 -11.26 6.23
CA CYS A 326 -16.34 -12.20 5.54
C CYS A 326 -15.04 -11.51 5.12
N ILE A 327 -14.10 -11.40 6.07
CA ILE A 327 -12.73 -10.93 5.78
C ILE A 327 -11.96 -12.09 5.15
N SER A 328 -11.79 -12.11 3.82
CA SER A 328 -10.81 -12.83 2.97
C SER A 328 -10.50 -14.33 3.16
N SER A 329 -10.78 -14.98 4.30
CA SER A 329 -10.27 -16.32 4.64
C SER A 329 -11.33 -17.43 4.68
N TYR A 330 -12.58 -17.16 4.28
CA TYR A 330 -13.71 -18.10 4.46
C TYR A 330 -14.61 -18.27 3.23
N CYS A 331 -14.06 -18.28 2.01
CA CYS A 331 -14.82 -18.68 0.82
C CYS A 331 -14.33 -20.03 0.27
N GLU A 332 -15.19 -21.04 0.28
CA GLU A 332 -14.97 -22.31 -0.41
C GLU A 332 -16.19 -22.57 -1.31
N ASN A 333 -15.95 -22.80 -2.61
CA ASN A 333 -17.01 -23.02 -3.62
C ASN A 333 -18.05 -21.89 -3.80
N GLY A 334 -17.73 -20.64 -3.46
CA GLY A 334 -18.63 -19.51 -3.71
C GLY A 334 -19.77 -19.37 -2.71
N ILE A 335 -19.67 -20.02 -1.54
CA ILE A 335 -20.66 -19.92 -0.45
C ILE A 335 -19.98 -19.30 0.77
N CYS A 336 -20.53 -18.18 1.24
CA CYS A 336 -20.20 -17.60 2.54
C CYS A 336 -20.94 -18.38 3.63
N LYS A 337 -20.22 -18.94 4.61
CA LYS A 337 -20.86 -19.65 5.72
C LYS A 337 -21.35 -18.66 6.75
N GLU A 338 -22.67 -18.57 6.89
CA GLU A 338 -23.34 -17.71 7.84
C GLU A 338 -23.59 -18.38 9.20
N LYS A 339 -23.69 -17.51 10.21
CA LYS A 339 -23.75 -17.77 11.63
C LYS A 339 -25.21 -17.66 12.11
N PHE A 340 -25.93 -18.77 12.27
CA PHE A 340 -27.26 -18.77 12.89
C PHE A 340 -27.17 -18.95 14.41
N SER A 341 -27.67 -17.99 15.19
CA SER A 341 -28.06 -18.22 16.59
C SER A 341 -29.34 -17.43 16.97
N GLU A 342 -30.45 -18.19 16.97
CA GLU A 342 -31.72 -18.16 17.73
C GLU A 342 -32.25 -16.91 18.45
N LYS A 343 -33.59 -16.77 18.35
CA LYS A 343 -34.47 -16.58 19.52
C LYS A 343 -35.77 -17.38 19.42
N ILE A 344 -36.07 -18.09 20.51
CA ILE A 344 -37.25 -18.94 20.81
C ILE A 344 -38.21 -18.17 21.74
N SER A 345 -39.53 -18.34 21.59
CA SER A 345 -40.52 -18.67 22.66
C SER A 345 -41.98 -18.47 22.15
N ASN A 346 -42.76 -19.53 21.97
CA ASN A 346 -43.73 -20.16 22.89
C ASN A 346 -45.06 -19.39 23.08
N ASP A 347 -46.18 -19.99 22.65
CA ASP A 347 -47.36 -20.20 23.51
C ASP A 347 -48.30 -21.30 22.98
N THR A 348 -48.90 -22.04 23.93
CA THR A 348 -49.59 -23.34 23.80
C THR A 348 -51.14 -23.23 23.71
N PRO A 349 -52.00 -24.24 24.03
CA PRO A 349 -52.73 -25.08 23.07
C PRO A 349 -54.28 -25.06 23.20
N GLY A 350 -55.02 -25.56 22.20
CA GLY A 350 -56.41 -26.04 22.44
C GLY A 350 -57.36 -26.11 21.24
N ASN A 351 -57.80 -27.34 20.92
CA ASN A 351 -59.14 -27.81 20.47
C ASN A 351 -60.02 -26.91 19.56
N SER A 352 -60.76 -27.41 18.57
CA SER A 352 -61.20 -28.74 18.14
C SER A 352 -62.16 -28.51 16.97
N GLY A 353 -62.21 -29.39 15.95
CA GLY A 353 -63.39 -29.42 15.07
C GLY A 353 -63.20 -29.87 13.61
N VAL A 354 -63.02 -31.17 13.41
CA VAL A 354 -63.63 -32.02 12.36
C VAL A 354 -63.60 -31.58 10.88
N GLY A 355 -62.89 -32.39 10.07
CA GLY A 355 -63.45 -32.95 8.82
C GLY A 355 -62.72 -32.64 7.52
N GLY A 356 -61.96 -33.61 6.99
CA GLY A 356 -61.54 -33.63 5.57
C GLY A 356 -60.25 -34.38 5.28
N ASN A 357 -60.37 -35.60 4.74
CA ASN A 357 -59.29 -36.52 4.34
C ASN A 357 -58.24 -35.93 3.39
N TYR A 358 -56.94 -36.11 3.73
CA TYR A 358 -55.85 -36.74 2.95
C TYR A 358 -54.52 -36.47 3.67
N GLY A 359 -54.01 -37.47 4.39
CA GLY A 359 -52.76 -37.36 5.15
C GLY A 359 -51.52 -37.39 4.24
N ARG A 360 -50.81 -36.27 4.18
CA ARG A 360 -49.36 -36.21 3.92
C ARG A 360 -48.62 -36.66 5.18
N GLY A 361 -47.67 -37.58 5.04
CA GLY A 361 -46.83 -38.04 6.14
C GLY A 361 -45.81 -39.07 5.68
N GLY A 362 -44.79 -38.62 4.95
CA GLY A 362 -43.68 -39.44 4.49
C GLY A 362 -42.51 -38.54 4.19
N THR A 363 -41.61 -38.45 5.16
CA THR A 363 -40.30 -37.79 5.09
C THR A 363 -39.55 -38.24 3.84
N SER A 364 -39.46 -37.36 2.85
CA SER A 364 -38.51 -37.53 1.76
C SER A 364 -37.13 -37.23 2.34
N LEU A 365 -36.46 -38.29 2.82
CA LEU A 365 -35.00 -38.34 2.85
C LEU A 365 -34.53 -38.13 1.41
N VAL A 366 -34.28 -36.89 1.02
CA VAL A 366 -33.52 -36.59 -0.19
C VAL A 366 -32.07 -36.99 0.12
N LYS A 367 -31.76 -38.28 -0.06
CA LYS A 367 -30.39 -38.73 -0.29
C LYS A 367 -29.98 -38.16 -1.65
N TYR A 368 -29.09 -37.17 -1.67
CA TYR A 368 -28.41 -36.80 -2.90
C TYR A 368 -27.58 -37.99 -3.37
N VAL A 369 -28.05 -38.67 -4.40
CA VAL A 369 -27.24 -39.60 -5.20
C VAL A 369 -26.75 -38.79 -6.38
N TYR A 370 -25.48 -38.39 -6.37
CA TYR A 370 -24.82 -37.97 -7.60
C TYR A 370 -24.67 -39.20 -8.48
N ILE A 371 -25.18 -39.08 -9.70
CA ILE A 371 -24.99 -40.05 -10.76
C ILE A 371 -24.05 -39.39 -11.76
N ASP A 372 -22.95 -40.06 -12.10
CA ASP A 372 -22.05 -39.59 -13.16
C ASP A 372 -22.74 -39.65 -14.53
N GLY A 373 -22.08 -39.17 -15.59
CA GLY A 373 -22.60 -39.18 -16.96
C GLY A 373 -22.95 -40.58 -17.52
N GLU A 374 -22.67 -41.66 -16.77
CA GLU A 374 -22.99 -43.05 -17.10
C GLU A 374 -23.97 -43.72 -16.12
N ASN A 375 -24.55 -42.95 -15.20
CA ASN A 375 -25.58 -43.39 -14.28
C ASN A 375 -25.11 -44.43 -13.21
N LYS A 376 -23.87 -44.34 -12.71
CA LYS A 376 -23.39 -45.15 -11.56
C LYS A 376 -23.29 -44.37 -10.23
N PRO A 377 -23.58 -44.99 -9.06
CA PRO A 377 -23.48 -44.34 -7.75
C PRO A 377 -22.02 -44.27 -7.24
N VAL A 378 -21.60 -43.07 -6.83
CA VAL A 378 -20.27 -42.79 -6.24
C VAL A 378 -20.34 -42.80 -4.71
N ASN A 379 -19.33 -43.36 -4.04
CA ASN A 379 -19.25 -43.52 -2.59
C ASN A 379 -18.91 -42.17 -1.90
N MET A 380 -19.66 -41.74 -0.89
CA MET A 380 -19.48 -40.42 -0.25
C MET A 380 -18.30 -40.41 0.74
N GLU A 381 -17.38 -39.46 0.58
CA GLU A 381 -16.41 -39.09 1.61
C GLU A 381 -17.14 -38.56 2.86
N LYS A 382 -16.58 -38.77 4.07
CA LYS A 382 -17.16 -38.28 5.33
C LYS A 382 -17.33 -36.76 5.30
N MET A 383 -18.42 -36.26 5.87
CA MET A 383 -18.70 -34.82 5.91
C MET A 383 -17.64 -34.07 6.73
N SER A 384 -17.34 -32.82 6.38
CA SER A 384 -16.44 -31.98 7.19
C SER A 384 -17.28 -31.14 8.18
N PHE A 385 -16.75 -30.93 9.39
CA PHE A 385 -17.37 -29.99 10.33
C PHE A 385 -17.37 -28.57 9.74
N PRO A 386 -18.40 -27.74 10.01
CA PRO A 386 -18.34 -26.33 9.69
C PRO A 386 -17.02 -25.69 10.19
N PRO A 387 -16.37 -24.81 9.40
CA PRO A 387 -15.16 -24.10 9.80
C PRO A 387 -15.40 -23.20 11.02
N GLU A 388 -16.64 -22.73 11.23
CA GLU A 388 -17.00 -21.79 12.30
C GLU A 388 -17.29 -22.43 13.67
N ILE A 389 -17.17 -23.76 13.85
CA ILE A 389 -17.52 -24.38 15.14
C ILE A 389 -16.76 -23.75 16.32
N PHE A 390 -15.58 -23.16 16.06
CA PHE A 390 -14.86 -22.31 17.00
C PHE A 390 -14.21 -21.11 16.27
N ASN A 391 -14.86 -19.96 16.34
CA ASN A 391 -14.39 -18.72 15.71
C ASN A 391 -13.48 -17.84 16.59
N PHE A 392 -13.01 -18.34 17.73
CA PHE A 392 -12.01 -17.64 18.53
C PHE A 392 -10.65 -18.33 18.38
N SER A 393 -9.62 -17.54 18.06
CA SER A 393 -8.20 -17.95 18.11
C SER A 393 -7.62 -17.75 19.52
N GLU A 394 -8.38 -17.11 20.42
CA GLU A 394 -7.95 -16.74 21.76
C GLU A 394 -9.10 -16.92 22.77
N ILE A 395 -8.79 -17.42 23.97
CA ILE A 395 -9.74 -17.46 25.11
C ILE A 395 -9.12 -16.71 26.27
N PHE A 396 -9.95 -16.00 27.03
CA PHE A 396 -9.56 -15.39 28.30
C PHE A 396 -10.15 -16.19 29.46
N GLY A 397 -9.28 -16.64 30.36
CA GLY A 397 -9.66 -17.51 31.48
C GLY A 397 -9.73 -19.00 31.11
N LEU A 398 -9.92 -19.84 32.13
CA LEU A 398 -9.89 -21.31 32.00
C LEU A 398 -11.27 -21.95 31.87
N LYS A 399 -12.35 -21.16 31.83
CA LYS A 399 -13.71 -21.65 31.66
C LYS A 399 -14.34 -20.98 30.46
N GLN A 400 -14.81 -21.78 29.51
CA GLN A 400 -15.47 -21.28 28.31
C GLN A 400 -16.73 -22.10 28.04
N THR A 401 -17.88 -21.44 27.97
CA THR A 401 -19.10 -22.08 27.48
C THR A 401 -19.12 -22.02 25.96
N ILE A 402 -19.45 -23.15 25.35
CA ILE A 402 -19.62 -23.27 23.91
C ILE A 402 -20.99 -23.87 23.59
N ASN A 403 -21.54 -23.52 22.43
CA ASN A 403 -22.73 -24.13 21.89
C ASN A 403 -22.52 -24.34 20.39
N LEU A 404 -22.52 -25.60 19.97
CA LEU A 404 -22.37 -26.00 18.58
C LEU A 404 -23.72 -26.20 17.89
N GLY A 405 -24.83 -26.17 18.64
CA GLY A 405 -26.19 -26.39 18.16
C GLY A 405 -26.62 -27.87 18.19
N GLY A 406 -27.92 -28.13 18.29
CA GLY A 406 -28.49 -29.46 18.53
C GLY A 406 -28.12 -30.52 17.50
N ASN A 407 -27.72 -30.11 16.29
CA ASN A 407 -27.18 -31.00 15.25
C ASN A 407 -25.86 -31.69 15.66
N PHE A 408 -25.18 -31.23 16.71
CA PHE A 408 -23.90 -31.76 17.21
C PHE A 408 -23.99 -32.36 18.61
N LYS A 409 -25.19 -32.63 19.15
CA LYS A 409 -25.37 -33.21 20.49
C LYS A 409 -24.55 -34.47 20.79
N ASP A 410 -24.23 -35.27 19.76
CA ASP A 410 -23.45 -36.50 19.89
C ASP A 410 -21.95 -36.33 19.59
N ALA A 411 -21.45 -35.09 19.43
CA ALA A 411 -20.02 -34.84 19.22
C ALA A 411 -19.24 -34.82 20.55
N GLU A 412 -17.96 -35.20 20.49
CA GLU A 412 -17.00 -35.14 21.60
C GLU A 412 -15.95 -34.07 21.32
N ILE A 413 -15.59 -33.30 22.37
CA ILE A 413 -14.59 -32.25 22.31
C ILE A 413 -13.42 -32.63 23.19
N THR A 414 -12.21 -32.64 22.63
CA THR A 414 -10.95 -32.88 23.33
C THR A 414 -10.12 -31.60 23.34
N ILE A 415 -9.60 -31.20 24.50
CA ILE A 415 -8.70 -30.05 24.65
C ILE A 415 -7.37 -30.55 25.20
N ASN A 416 -6.28 -30.22 24.51
CA ASN A 416 -4.91 -30.51 24.89
C ASN A 416 -4.19 -29.19 25.17
N VAL A 417 -3.63 -29.02 26.37
CA VAL A 417 -2.75 -27.89 26.71
C VAL A 417 -1.51 -28.44 27.38
N LYS A 418 -0.34 -28.18 26.79
CA LYS A 418 0.93 -28.80 27.21
C LYS A 418 0.78 -30.33 27.26
N ASN A 419 0.93 -30.95 28.43
CA ASN A 419 0.80 -32.40 28.63
C ASN A 419 -0.53 -32.81 29.30
N LYS A 420 -1.56 -31.94 29.31
CA LYS A 420 -2.85 -32.20 29.94
C LYS A 420 -3.97 -32.27 28.91
N THR A 421 -4.75 -33.35 28.95
CA THR A 421 -5.92 -33.58 28.08
C THR A 421 -7.22 -33.58 28.88
N ARG A 422 -8.27 -32.98 28.32
CA ARG A 422 -9.65 -33.04 28.84
C ARG A 422 -10.62 -33.35 27.70
N LYS A 423 -11.66 -34.13 28.01
CA LYS A 423 -12.73 -34.49 27.08
C LYS A 423 -14.08 -34.03 27.60
N PHE A 424 -14.93 -33.58 26.70
CA PHE A 424 -16.26 -33.04 27.00
C PHE A 424 -17.27 -33.63 26.01
N LYS A 425 -18.46 -33.94 26.53
CA LYS A 425 -19.63 -34.27 25.72
C LYS A 425 -20.56 -33.07 25.70
N LEU A 426 -21.28 -32.94 24.59
CA LEU A 426 -22.28 -31.91 24.41
C LEU A 426 -23.62 -32.39 24.98
N ASP A 427 -24.45 -31.45 25.42
CA ASP A 427 -25.83 -31.73 25.82
C ASP A 427 -26.77 -31.85 24.60
N GLU A 428 -28.06 -32.05 24.86
CA GLU A 428 -29.10 -32.20 23.83
C GLU A 428 -29.25 -31.01 22.89
N ASN A 429 -28.83 -29.81 23.33
CA ASN A 429 -28.83 -28.58 22.54
C ASN A 429 -27.48 -28.35 21.84
N GLY A 430 -26.52 -29.25 22.02
CA GLY A 430 -25.18 -29.10 21.48
C GLY A 430 -24.30 -28.14 22.27
N ALA A 431 -24.56 -27.90 23.55
CA ALA A 431 -23.78 -27.01 24.41
C ALA A 431 -22.96 -27.75 25.47
N THR A 432 -21.86 -27.13 25.92
CA THR A 432 -21.06 -27.61 27.05
C THR A 432 -20.18 -26.49 27.63
N THR A 433 -19.77 -26.62 28.90
CA THR A 433 -18.79 -25.72 29.51
C THR A 433 -17.42 -26.40 29.59
N LEU A 434 -16.48 -25.89 28.81
CA LEU A 434 -15.11 -26.36 28.75
C LEU A 434 -14.34 -25.85 29.96
N THR A 435 -13.66 -26.76 30.66
CA THR A 435 -12.68 -26.41 31.70
C THR A 435 -11.28 -26.68 31.16
N ILE A 436 -10.60 -25.62 30.75
CA ILE A 436 -9.27 -25.67 30.14
C ILE A 436 -8.24 -25.96 31.23
N PRO A 437 -7.32 -26.92 31.03
CA PRO A 437 -6.43 -27.39 32.08
C PRO A 437 -5.24 -26.47 32.42
N ASP A 438 -4.89 -25.52 31.54
CA ASP A 438 -3.78 -24.56 31.72
C ASP A 438 -3.88 -23.37 30.73
N TYR A 439 -3.08 -22.33 30.95
CA TYR A 439 -2.88 -21.21 30.02
C TYR A 439 -1.80 -21.53 28.96
N GLY A 440 -1.82 -20.77 27.85
CA GLY A 440 -0.91 -20.92 26.71
C GLY A 440 -1.56 -21.51 25.47
N SER A 441 -0.75 -22.06 24.56
CA SER A 441 -1.23 -22.68 23.31
C SER A 441 -1.98 -23.99 23.61
N ALA A 442 -3.25 -24.03 23.21
CA ALA A 442 -4.15 -25.16 23.39
C ALA A 442 -4.62 -25.69 22.03
N GLU A 443 -4.67 -27.01 21.88
CA GLU A 443 -5.27 -27.67 20.71
C GLU A 443 -6.65 -28.19 21.09
N ILE A 444 -7.68 -27.78 20.35
CA ILE A 444 -9.06 -28.25 20.50
C ILE A 444 -9.38 -29.15 19.32
N THR A 445 -9.88 -30.36 19.59
CA THR A 445 -10.36 -31.32 18.60
C THR A 445 -11.82 -31.67 18.83
N ILE A 446 -12.61 -31.76 17.77
CA ILE A 446 -14.03 -32.15 17.80
C ILE A 446 -14.20 -33.36 16.90
N SER A 447 -14.90 -34.37 17.40
CA SER A 447 -15.10 -35.66 16.72
C SER A 447 -16.57 -36.09 16.76
N LYS A 448 -17.09 -36.59 15.63
CA LYS A 448 -18.45 -37.16 15.48
C LYS A 448 -18.41 -38.27 14.40
N SER A 449 -19.24 -39.31 14.54
CA SER A 449 -19.19 -40.56 13.74
C SER A 449 -19.17 -40.38 12.21
N ASP A 450 -19.91 -39.38 11.72
CA ASP A 450 -20.09 -39.11 10.28
C ASP A 450 -19.26 -37.93 9.77
N PHE A 451 -18.45 -37.33 10.65
CA PHE A 451 -17.65 -36.16 10.36
C PHE A 451 -16.15 -36.47 10.42
N LYS A 452 -15.37 -35.83 9.54
CA LYS A 452 -13.91 -35.74 9.70
C LYS A 452 -13.62 -34.90 10.94
N ASN A 453 -12.69 -35.34 11.80
CA ASN A 453 -12.32 -34.57 13.00
C ASN A 453 -11.91 -33.14 12.64
N TRP A 454 -12.38 -32.17 13.43
CA TRP A 454 -11.98 -30.77 13.33
C TRP A 454 -10.99 -30.46 14.43
N THR A 455 -9.85 -29.85 14.10
CA THR A 455 -8.80 -29.52 15.07
C THR A 455 -8.30 -28.10 14.85
N LYS A 456 -8.09 -27.33 15.92
CA LYS A 456 -7.55 -25.95 15.86
C LYS A 456 -6.70 -25.63 17.07
N THR A 457 -5.65 -24.83 16.85
CA THR A 457 -4.84 -24.24 17.91
C THR A 457 -5.40 -22.88 18.32
N ILE A 458 -5.51 -22.64 19.62
CA ILE A 458 -5.95 -21.38 20.22
C ILE A 458 -4.95 -20.95 21.31
N ASN A 459 -4.91 -19.66 21.66
CA ASN A 459 -4.13 -19.16 22.79
C ASN A 459 -5.04 -18.86 23.99
N VAL A 460 -4.67 -19.34 25.17
CA VAL A 460 -5.43 -19.15 26.41
C VAL A 460 -4.69 -18.17 27.30
N TYR A 461 -5.28 -17.00 27.56
CA TYR A 461 -4.67 -15.92 28.32
C TYR A 461 -5.33 -15.72 29.68
N VAL A 462 -4.53 -15.27 30.65
CA VAL A 462 -5.01 -14.78 31.95
C VAL A 462 -5.79 -13.49 31.77
N GLY A 463 -5.28 -12.59 30.92
CA GLY A 463 -5.86 -11.28 30.64
C GLY A 463 -5.06 -10.52 29.59
N THR A 464 -5.37 -9.24 29.42
CA THR A 464 -4.68 -8.34 28.49
C THR A 464 -3.93 -7.27 29.26
N LEU A 465 -2.70 -6.97 28.84
CA LEU A 465 -1.92 -5.84 29.34
C LEU A 465 -2.33 -4.54 28.63
N ASN A 466 -2.01 -3.42 29.26
CA ASN A 466 -2.15 -2.08 28.72
C ASN A 466 -0.89 -1.29 29.09
N ILE A 467 -0.19 -0.75 28.10
CA ILE A 467 0.98 0.11 28.31
C ILE A 467 0.63 1.57 28.01
N THR A 468 1.09 2.48 28.86
CA THR A 468 0.89 3.93 28.71
C THR A 468 2.18 4.69 28.99
N LYS A 469 2.44 5.77 28.23
CA LYS A 469 3.54 6.70 28.52
C LYS A 469 3.08 7.70 29.58
N ILE A 470 3.79 7.77 30.71
CA ILE A 470 3.52 8.68 31.83
C ILE A 470 4.25 10.02 31.64
N SER A 471 5.52 9.97 31.20
CA SER A 471 6.36 11.17 31.03
C SER A 471 7.46 10.94 30.00
N GLY A 472 8.10 12.04 29.58
CA GLY A 472 9.16 12.07 28.59
C GLY A 472 8.64 12.57 27.24
N GLU A 473 9.23 13.64 26.72
CA GLU A 473 8.84 14.25 25.46
C GLU A 473 10.03 14.54 24.56
N LYS A 474 11.14 15.00 25.13
CA LYS A 474 12.30 15.48 24.40
C LYS A 474 13.47 14.52 24.49
N TYR A 475 14.40 14.65 23.55
CA TYR A 475 15.67 13.96 23.56
C TYR A 475 16.36 14.14 24.93
N GLY A 476 16.77 13.04 25.54
CA GLY A 476 17.46 13.04 26.83
C GLY A 476 16.54 13.08 28.06
N ASP A 477 15.23 13.23 27.90
CA ASP A 477 14.28 13.11 29.01
C ASP A 477 14.27 11.70 29.63
N GLU A 478 13.86 11.61 30.89
CA GLU A 478 13.49 10.34 31.51
C GLU A 478 12.07 9.94 31.09
N PHE A 479 11.98 9.00 30.16
CA PHE A 479 10.74 8.40 29.72
C PHE A 479 10.25 7.39 30.75
N LYS A 480 8.99 7.52 31.15
CA LYS A 480 8.33 6.60 32.09
C LYS A 480 7.14 5.95 31.42
N PHE A 481 7.03 4.63 31.53
CA PHE A 481 5.87 3.88 31.05
C PHE A 481 5.22 3.13 32.20
N LYS A 482 3.89 3.01 32.16
CA LYS A 482 3.10 2.21 33.10
C LYS A 482 2.46 1.03 32.37
N VAL A 483 2.59 -0.15 32.95
CA VAL A 483 1.89 -1.36 32.52
C VAL A 483 0.83 -1.73 33.56
N THR A 484 -0.40 -1.86 33.11
CA THR A 484 -1.52 -2.38 33.90
C THR A 484 -2.19 -3.53 33.17
N THR A 485 -3.02 -4.30 33.85
CA THR A 485 -4.04 -5.11 33.19
C THR A 485 -5.16 -4.21 32.65
N LYS A 486 -6.03 -4.75 31.79
CA LYS A 486 -7.18 -4.03 31.21
C LYS A 486 -8.16 -3.49 32.27
N ASP A 487 -8.26 -4.14 33.43
CA ASP A 487 -9.08 -3.68 34.57
C ASP A 487 -8.37 -2.65 35.46
N GLY A 488 -7.13 -2.27 35.13
CA GLY A 488 -6.37 -1.24 35.84
C GLY A 488 -5.45 -1.75 36.95
N SER A 489 -5.39 -3.07 37.19
CA SER A 489 -4.47 -3.63 38.19
C SER A 489 -3.00 -3.45 37.78
N LEU A 490 -2.14 -3.16 38.74
CA LEU A 490 -0.71 -2.92 38.51
C LEU A 490 0.00 -4.23 38.19
N VAL A 491 0.90 -4.21 37.21
CA VAL A 491 1.60 -5.42 36.73
C VAL A 491 3.10 -5.31 37.00
N LYS A 492 3.58 -6.07 37.98
CA LYS A 492 5.00 -6.19 38.31
C LYS A 492 5.70 -7.21 37.40
N ASP A 493 7.00 -7.01 37.14
CA ASP A 493 7.88 -7.95 36.43
C ASP A 493 7.45 -8.21 34.96
N ALA A 494 6.61 -7.35 34.39
CA ALA A 494 6.31 -7.35 32.96
C ALA A 494 7.53 -6.82 32.20
N LYS A 495 7.86 -7.47 31.08
CA LYS A 495 8.91 -7.02 30.18
C LYS A 495 8.38 -5.87 29.32
N VAL A 496 9.11 -4.78 29.25
CA VAL A 496 8.82 -3.65 28.38
C VAL A 496 10.01 -3.39 27.48
N GLU A 497 9.80 -3.50 26.17
CA GLU A 497 10.79 -3.17 25.16
C GLU A 497 10.66 -1.72 24.74
N VAL A 498 11.71 -0.93 24.95
CA VAL A 498 11.76 0.50 24.57
C VAL A 498 13.04 0.75 23.81
N TYR A 499 12.94 1.06 22.51
CA TYR A 499 14.07 1.39 21.65
C TYR A 499 15.25 0.40 21.78
N GLY A 500 14.96 -0.88 21.54
CA GLY A 500 15.96 -1.97 21.60
C GLY A 500 16.43 -2.36 23.01
N LYS A 501 15.90 -1.75 24.08
CA LYS A 501 16.17 -2.16 25.47
C LYS A 501 14.98 -2.90 26.05
N THR A 502 15.22 -4.08 26.60
CA THR A 502 14.22 -4.81 27.39
C THR A 502 14.39 -4.49 28.86
N LEU A 503 13.34 -3.98 29.49
CA LEU A 503 13.30 -3.55 30.88
C LEU A 503 12.18 -4.29 31.61
N MET A 504 12.17 -4.27 32.94
CA MET A 504 11.12 -4.90 33.75
C MET A 504 10.37 -3.86 34.57
N THR A 505 9.06 -4.00 34.69
CA THR A 505 8.24 -3.12 35.52
C THR A 505 8.49 -3.35 37.01
N ASP A 506 8.52 -2.26 37.77
CA ASP A 506 8.58 -2.29 39.23
C ASP A 506 7.23 -2.71 39.86
N ALA A 507 7.14 -2.68 41.20
CA ALA A 507 5.92 -3.03 41.93
C ALA A 507 4.71 -2.13 41.60
N ASN A 508 4.93 -0.96 41.00
CA ASN A 508 3.88 -0.04 40.57
C ASN A 508 3.54 -0.18 39.08
N GLY A 509 4.11 -1.18 38.41
CA GLY A 509 3.97 -1.36 36.97
C GLY A 509 4.79 -0.36 36.15
N ILE A 510 5.78 0.31 36.74
CA ILE A 510 6.51 1.40 36.08
C ILE A 510 7.86 0.92 35.57
N VAL A 511 8.20 1.38 34.37
CA VAL A 511 9.54 1.29 33.81
C VAL A 511 10.04 2.69 33.43
N LYS A 512 11.35 2.92 33.57
CA LYS A 512 11.98 4.20 33.25
C LYS A 512 13.20 3.99 32.36
N THR A 513 13.40 4.88 31.39
CA THR A 513 14.58 4.86 30.52
C THR A 513 14.85 6.24 29.91
N THR A 514 16.08 6.46 29.46
CA THR A 514 16.43 7.66 28.68
C THR A 514 16.62 7.27 27.22
N ILE A 515 15.98 8.02 26.33
CA ILE A 515 16.07 7.82 24.89
C ILE A 515 16.91 8.97 24.31
N LYS A 516 18.02 8.61 23.67
CA LYS A 516 19.00 9.52 23.05
C LYS A 516 18.94 9.43 21.52
N THR A 517 17.72 9.43 20.99
CA THR A 517 17.47 9.53 19.54
C THR A 517 16.27 10.44 19.34
N MET A 518 16.23 11.15 18.21
CA MET A 518 15.06 11.94 17.80
C MET A 518 14.37 11.14 16.70
N GLN A 519 13.20 10.58 17.01
CA GLN A 519 12.45 9.75 16.08
C GLN A 519 10.96 9.85 16.40
N ALA A 520 10.16 9.98 15.35
CA ALA A 520 8.71 9.89 15.44
C ALA A 520 8.26 8.42 15.30
N GLY A 521 7.16 8.07 15.95
CA GLY A 521 6.55 6.75 15.89
C GLY A 521 7.38 5.63 16.51
N LEU A 522 8.14 5.91 17.58
CA LEU A 522 8.82 4.84 18.32
C LEU A 522 7.79 3.96 19.02
N GLU A 523 7.95 2.65 18.85
CA GLU A 523 7.09 1.68 19.52
C GLU A 523 7.71 1.17 20.82
N SER A 524 6.87 0.99 21.83
CA SER A 524 7.19 0.28 23.06
C SER A 524 6.19 -0.85 23.26
N PHE A 525 6.66 -2.04 23.59
CA PHE A 525 5.84 -3.24 23.73
C PHE A 525 5.98 -3.87 25.13
N ALA A 526 4.85 -4.09 25.79
CA ALA A 526 4.75 -4.76 27.08
C ALA A 526 4.31 -6.22 26.91
N SER A 527 5.00 -7.13 27.60
CA SER A 527 4.69 -8.57 27.63
C SER A 527 4.86 -9.16 29.03
N LEU A 528 4.02 -10.16 29.34
CA LEU A 528 4.11 -10.96 30.56
C LEU A 528 3.62 -12.37 30.23
N GLU A 529 4.21 -13.38 30.87
CA GLU A 529 3.84 -14.79 30.64
C GLU A 529 2.33 -15.00 30.83
N ASN A 530 1.69 -15.70 29.88
CA ASN A 530 0.26 -15.99 29.86
C ASN A 530 -0.68 -14.77 29.75
N TYR A 531 -0.15 -13.55 29.59
CA TYR A 531 -0.95 -12.37 29.26
C TYR A 531 -0.81 -12.02 27.78
N LYS A 532 -1.88 -11.46 27.22
CA LYS A 532 -1.81 -10.82 25.90
C LYS A 532 -1.09 -9.48 26.03
N GLY A 533 0.02 -9.33 25.29
CA GLY A 533 0.84 -8.11 25.29
C GLY A 533 0.12 -6.89 24.69
N SER A 534 0.76 -5.73 24.81
CA SER A 534 0.23 -4.43 24.35
C SER A 534 1.37 -3.52 23.94
N SER A 535 1.15 -2.66 22.93
CA SER A 535 2.11 -1.67 22.47
C SER A 535 1.57 -0.24 22.57
N ILE A 536 2.48 0.73 22.59
CA ILE A 536 2.21 2.16 22.44
C ILE A 536 3.24 2.78 21.49
N SER A 537 2.76 3.68 20.62
CA SER A 537 3.62 4.52 19.79
C SER A 537 3.78 5.91 20.41
N PHE A 538 4.99 6.47 20.36
CA PHE A 538 5.27 7.81 20.89
C PHE A 538 6.45 8.46 20.17
N ASP A 539 6.49 9.79 20.21
CA ASP A 539 7.57 10.57 19.60
C ASP A 539 8.61 11.03 20.63
N VAL A 540 9.84 11.22 20.15
CA VAL A 540 10.91 11.91 20.89
C VAL A 540 11.29 13.18 20.14
N GLN A 541 10.90 14.31 20.71
CA GLN A 541 11.09 15.64 20.15
C GLN A 541 12.53 16.13 20.33
N ALA A 542 12.96 17.07 19.49
CA ALA A 542 14.20 17.79 19.70
C ALA A 542 14.13 18.68 20.95
N ILE A 543 15.29 18.93 21.56
CA ILE A 543 15.46 19.90 22.66
C ILE A 543 15.14 21.31 22.17
N GLY A 544 15.56 21.63 20.94
CA GLY A 544 15.41 22.94 20.29
C GLY A 544 15.97 22.97 18.86
N LYS A 545 16.03 24.16 18.25
CA LYS A 545 16.62 24.42 16.91
C LYS A 545 17.89 25.26 17.07
N LEU A 546 18.93 24.89 16.32
CA LEU A 546 20.17 25.67 16.27
C LEU A 546 20.07 26.83 15.27
N ASN A 547 20.59 27.97 15.67
CA ASN A 547 20.78 29.16 14.85
C ASN A 547 22.27 29.49 14.77
N ILE A 548 22.72 29.98 13.62
CA ILE A 548 24.08 30.48 13.42
C ILE A 548 24.00 31.96 13.08
N GLU A 549 24.82 32.76 13.76
CA GLU A 549 25.02 34.17 13.47
C GLU A 549 26.46 34.40 13.00
N VAL A 550 26.59 35.11 11.88
CA VAL A 550 27.87 35.47 11.23
C VAL A 550 27.81 36.96 10.88
N PRO A 551 28.93 37.71 10.96
CA PRO A 551 28.95 39.11 10.56
C PRO A 551 28.46 39.32 9.12
N GLU A 552 27.64 40.36 8.89
CA GLU A 552 27.06 40.65 7.57
C GLU A 552 28.09 41.00 6.50
N LYS A 553 29.28 41.46 6.90
CA LYS A 553 30.37 41.87 6.01
C LYS A 553 31.62 41.12 6.42
N VAL A 554 32.19 40.39 5.47
CA VAL A 554 33.38 39.57 5.68
C VAL A 554 34.41 39.88 4.59
N LYS A 555 35.67 40.12 4.98
CA LYS A 555 36.80 40.27 4.05
C LYS A 555 37.72 39.07 4.06
N GLN A 556 38.38 38.83 2.93
CA GLN A 556 39.40 37.79 2.84
C GLN A 556 40.63 38.21 3.67
N GLY A 557 41.11 37.31 4.55
CA GLY A 557 42.19 37.54 5.51
C GLY A 557 41.73 38.07 6.87
N GLU A 558 40.43 38.34 7.06
CA GLU A 558 39.87 38.77 8.34
C GLU A 558 39.57 37.56 9.25
N THR A 559 39.76 37.72 10.56
CA THR A 559 39.26 36.74 11.55
C THR A 559 37.87 37.17 12.00
N ILE A 560 36.89 36.28 11.84
CA ILE A 560 35.48 36.51 12.20
C ILE A 560 35.05 35.60 13.34
N THR A 561 34.12 36.10 14.16
CA THR A 561 33.42 35.31 15.17
C THR A 561 32.12 34.74 14.61
N ILE A 562 31.98 33.41 14.63
CA ILE A 562 30.74 32.71 14.32
C ILE A 562 30.08 32.32 15.64
N THR A 563 28.82 32.70 15.86
CA THR A 563 28.09 32.40 17.10
C THR A 563 26.97 31.40 16.82
N VAL A 564 26.82 30.40 17.67
CA VAL A 564 25.74 29.41 17.63
C VAL A 564 24.86 29.54 18.87
N THR A 565 23.57 29.77 18.65
CA THR A 565 22.57 29.84 19.72
C THR A 565 21.43 28.86 19.48
N ASN A 566 20.62 28.61 20.50
CA ASN A 566 19.32 27.97 20.32
C ASN A 566 18.25 28.99 19.88
N GLU A 567 17.01 28.54 19.75
CA GLU A 567 15.84 29.36 19.40
C GLU A 567 15.55 30.49 20.40
N ASN A 568 16.03 30.37 21.63
CA ASN A 568 15.89 31.37 22.70
C ASN A 568 17.11 32.29 22.81
N LYS A 569 18.01 32.27 21.82
CA LYS A 569 19.28 33.04 21.78
C LYS A 569 20.28 32.70 22.89
N ASN A 570 20.13 31.55 23.55
CA ASN A 570 21.13 31.08 24.51
C ASN A 570 22.30 30.42 23.76
N PRO A 571 23.55 30.66 24.17
CA PRO A 571 24.73 30.07 23.52
C PRO A 571 24.73 28.54 23.67
N VAL A 572 25.19 27.85 22.62
CA VAL A 572 25.24 26.38 22.59
C VAL A 572 26.69 25.90 22.58
N LEU A 573 27.17 25.43 23.73
CA LEU A 573 28.49 24.81 23.89
C LEU A 573 28.61 23.49 23.11
N ASN A 574 29.78 23.23 22.53
CA ASN A 574 30.11 21.98 21.82
C ASN A 574 29.18 21.65 20.64
N ALA A 575 28.61 22.67 19.98
CA ALA A 575 27.94 22.47 18.70
C ALA A 575 28.99 22.32 17.59
N LYS A 576 28.79 21.36 16.68
CA LYS A 576 29.68 21.14 15.54
C LYS A 576 29.28 22.09 14.42
N VAL A 577 30.14 23.05 14.09
CA VAL A 577 29.96 23.97 12.96
C VAL A 577 30.85 23.52 11.80
N THR A 578 30.25 23.21 10.68
CA THR A 578 30.96 22.87 9.43
C THR A 578 31.10 24.14 8.61
N ILE A 579 32.33 24.56 8.34
CA ILE A 579 32.69 25.74 7.53
C ILE A 579 33.41 25.23 6.28
N ASN A 580 32.81 25.40 5.09
CA ASN A 580 33.34 24.89 3.81
C ASN A 580 33.73 23.41 3.85
N GLY A 581 32.96 22.59 4.57
CA GLY A 581 33.20 21.16 4.74
C GLY A 581 34.16 20.79 5.89
N ILE A 582 34.80 21.77 6.54
CA ILE A 582 35.71 21.54 7.68
C ILE A 582 34.95 21.73 8.99
N GLY A 583 35.02 20.73 9.88
CA GLY A 583 34.33 20.75 11.16
C GLY A 583 35.10 21.52 12.24
N HIS A 584 34.37 22.37 12.96
CA HIS A 584 34.80 23.13 14.13
C HIS A 584 33.81 22.91 15.28
N THR A 585 34.18 23.29 16.49
CA THR A 585 33.34 23.12 17.68
C THR A 585 33.29 24.40 18.49
N THR A 586 32.09 24.79 18.92
CA THR A 586 31.89 26.01 19.70
C THR A 586 32.40 25.90 21.13
N ASP A 587 32.90 27.01 21.67
CA ASP A 587 33.28 27.16 23.08
C ASP A 587 32.06 27.32 24.03
N ALA A 588 32.32 27.63 25.30
CA ALA A 588 31.27 27.80 26.32
C ALA A 588 30.30 28.95 26.04
N ASP A 589 30.74 29.94 25.27
CA ASP A 589 29.95 31.08 24.85
C ASP A 589 29.28 30.85 23.48
N GLY A 590 29.38 29.63 22.95
CA GLY A 590 28.78 29.25 21.66
C GLY A 590 29.54 29.80 20.46
N LYS A 591 30.82 30.16 20.59
CA LYS A 591 31.58 30.90 19.57
C LYS A 591 32.71 30.10 18.94
N ILE A 592 33.06 30.49 17.72
CA ILE A 592 34.24 30.04 16.97
C ILE A 592 34.89 31.26 16.33
N GLU A 593 36.20 31.42 16.54
CA GLU A 593 37.02 32.36 15.78
C GLU A 593 37.55 31.68 14.52
N TYR A 594 37.29 32.25 13.35
CA TYR A 594 37.65 31.66 12.06
C TYR A 594 38.35 32.68 11.16
N ASN A 595 39.55 32.32 10.67
CA ASN A 595 40.29 33.14 9.71
C ASN A 595 39.81 32.85 8.27
N VAL A 596 39.31 33.88 7.60
CA VAL A 596 38.64 33.76 6.30
C VAL A 596 39.67 33.73 5.18
N THR A 597 40.00 32.54 4.70
CA THR A 597 40.99 32.35 3.62
C THR A 597 40.36 32.22 2.22
N THR A 598 39.07 31.92 2.16
CA THR A 598 38.32 31.66 0.91
C THR A 598 37.48 32.86 0.46
N ILE A 599 36.99 32.80 -0.78
CA ILE A 599 36.14 33.84 -1.38
C ILE A 599 34.64 33.69 -1.05
N SER A 600 34.26 32.58 -0.42
CA SER A 600 32.92 32.30 0.10
C SER A 600 33.02 31.41 1.33
N LEU A 601 32.00 31.49 2.19
CA LEU A 601 31.83 30.62 3.35
C LEU A 601 30.47 29.94 3.27
N THR A 602 30.44 28.62 3.44
CA THR A 602 29.23 27.82 3.61
C THR A 602 29.27 27.23 5.01
N LEU A 603 28.26 27.56 5.82
CA LEU A 603 28.19 27.20 7.23
C LEU A 603 26.96 26.34 7.53
N LYS A 604 27.13 25.31 8.36
CA LYS A 604 26.03 24.51 8.93
C LYS A 604 26.40 24.08 10.35
N THR A 605 25.45 24.04 11.28
CA THR A 605 25.71 23.61 12.65
C THR A 605 24.79 22.47 13.06
N GLU A 606 25.35 21.54 13.82
CA GLU A 606 24.69 20.31 14.25
C GLU A 606 25.08 20.01 15.71
N LYS A 607 24.13 19.51 16.49
CA LYS A 607 24.36 19.01 17.85
C LYS A 607 23.34 17.94 18.18
N GLU A 608 23.76 16.88 18.86
CA GLU A 608 22.86 15.83 19.32
C GLU A 608 21.70 16.41 20.15
N GLY A 609 20.48 15.95 19.85
CA GLY A 609 19.26 16.43 20.49
C GLY A 609 18.74 17.77 19.97
N TYR A 610 19.39 18.43 19.01
CA TYR A 610 18.89 19.66 18.37
C TYR A 610 18.57 19.46 16.89
N ILE A 611 17.61 20.22 16.40
CA ILE A 611 17.41 20.41 14.95
C ILE A 611 18.59 21.23 14.42
N SER A 612 19.25 20.71 13.39
CA SER A 612 20.38 21.38 12.75
C SER A 612 19.97 22.72 12.15
N SER A 613 20.91 23.65 12.04
CA SER A 613 20.62 24.90 11.34
C SER A 613 20.41 24.67 9.85
N GLU A 614 19.78 25.65 9.20
CA GLU A 614 19.88 25.79 7.76
C GLU A 614 21.33 26.07 7.34
N VAL A 615 21.63 25.76 6.07
CA VAL A 615 22.94 26.07 5.49
C VAL A 615 22.98 27.54 5.12
N ILE A 616 23.97 28.27 5.62
CA ILE A 616 24.15 29.69 5.36
C ILE A 616 25.34 29.86 4.41
N SER A 617 25.17 30.70 3.37
CA SER A 617 26.25 31.07 2.46
C SER A 617 26.57 32.56 2.58
N VAL A 618 27.83 32.89 2.84
CA VAL A 618 28.32 34.28 3.00
C VAL A 618 29.36 34.57 1.92
N ALA A 619 29.16 35.64 1.15
CA ALA A 619 30.11 36.11 0.15
C ALA A 619 31.23 36.93 0.82
N VAL A 620 32.49 36.69 0.42
CA VAL A 620 33.67 37.36 1.00
C VAL A 620 34.22 38.39 0.02
N LYS A 621 34.45 39.62 0.49
CA LYS A 621 35.06 40.68 -0.32
C LYS A 621 36.57 40.47 -0.41
N LYS A 622 37.11 40.42 -1.63
CA LYS A 622 38.55 40.40 -1.91
C LYS A 622 39.08 41.84 -1.87
N ASP A 623 40.11 42.12 -1.07
CA ASP A 623 40.84 43.38 -1.16
C ASP A 623 41.65 43.38 -2.47
N ALA A 624 41.39 44.34 -3.35
CA ALA A 624 42.13 44.53 -4.58
C ALA A 624 43.44 45.25 -4.26
N VAL A 625 44.52 44.49 -4.06
CA VAL A 625 45.88 45.04 -4.07
C VAL A 625 46.38 44.98 -5.52
N PHE A 626 46.42 46.15 -6.18
CA PHE A 626 47.13 46.34 -7.44
C PHE A 626 48.61 46.57 -7.14
N GLU A 627 49.46 45.60 -7.43
CA GLU A 627 50.90 45.85 -7.60
C GLU A 627 51.16 46.20 -9.07
N ASN A 628 51.63 47.43 -9.28
CA ASN A 628 52.16 47.91 -10.55
C ASN A 628 53.58 47.34 -10.74
N GLU A 629 53.79 46.55 -11.79
CA GLU A 629 55.10 46.43 -12.42
C GLU A 629 54.98 46.77 -13.91
N MET A 630 55.75 47.80 -14.31
CA MET A 630 55.97 48.17 -15.71
C MET A 630 56.95 47.20 -16.36
N TYR A 631 56.66 46.72 -17.58
CA TYR A 631 57.69 46.64 -18.63
C TYR A 631 57.12 46.56 -20.06
N ASN A 632 57.93 47.09 -20.98
CA ASN A 632 57.64 47.59 -22.32
C ASN A 632 57.24 46.58 -23.41
N GLU A 633 56.57 47.13 -24.43
CA GLU A 633 56.29 46.53 -25.74
C GLU A 633 57.53 46.03 -26.50
N THR A 634 57.39 44.92 -27.23
CA THR A 634 57.86 44.78 -28.62
C THR A 634 57.16 43.61 -29.32
N HIS A 635 56.62 43.87 -30.51
CA HIS A 635 56.03 42.91 -31.45
C HIS A 635 57.07 41.91 -32.00
N ASN A 636 56.75 40.61 -32.07
CA ASN A 636 56.24 39.93 -33.29
C ASN A 636 56.30 38.39 -33.18
N GLU A 637 55.19 37.78 -33.59
CA GLU A 637 54.99 36.45 -34.20
C GLU A 637 55.88 35.25 -33.81
N THR A 638 55.28 34.22 -33.20
CA THR A 638 55.19 32.89 -33.83
C THR A 638 54.18 31.97 -33.13
N LYS A 639 53.41 31.27 -33.97
CA LYS A 639 52.32 30.33 -33.67
C LYS A 639 52.70 29.18 -32.71
N LYS A 640 51.78 28.82 -31.81
CA LYS A 640 51.36 27.42 -31.62
C LYS A 640 49.96 27.30 -30.98
N ASN A 641 49.10 26.56 -31.69
CA ASN A 641 47.73 26.15 -31.38
C ASN A 641 47.61 25.34 -30.08
N THR A 642 46.46 25.48 -29.40
CA THR A 642 45.33 24.50 -29.24
C THR A 642 44.44 25.01 -28.10
N SER A 643 43.25 25.61 -28.29
CA SER A 643 41.95 25.15 -28.82
C SER A 643 41.32 23.97 -28.09
N ALA A 644 40.18 24.21 -27.41
CA ALA A 644 38.94 23.45 -27.63
C ALA A 644 37.73 23.99 -26.82
N TYR A 645 37.41 25.28 -26.90
CA TYR A 645 36.06 25.80 -26.57
C TYR A 645 35.87 27.13 -27.30
N ASP A 646 35.55 27.06 -28.59
CA ASP A 646 34.90 28.15 -29.36
C ASP A 646 34.72 27.65 -30.80
N ASN A 647 33.61 26.97 -31.10
CA ASN A 647 33.24 26.65 -32.48
C ASN A 647 31.75 26.35 -32.66
N LEU A 648 30.87 27.19 -32.11
CA LEU A 648 29.43 27.14 -32.43
C LEU A 648 28.95 28.30 -33.33
N LEU A 649 29.78 29.31 -33.61
CA LEU A 649 29.37 30.53 -34.32
C LEU A 649 30.35 30.97 -35.42
N SER A 650 30.86 30.04 -36.24
CA SER A 650 31.63 30.41 -37.44
C SER A 650 30.72 30.57 -38.67
N PRO A 651 31.03 31.49 -39.61
CA PRO A 651 30.20 31.79 -40.77
C PRO A 651 29.97 30.61 -41.74
N LEU A 652 30.76 29.54 -41.63
CA LEU A 652 30.55 28.30 -42.39
C LEU A 652 29.34 27.48 -41.90
N ASN A 653 29.00 27.56 -40.61
CA ASN A 653 27.85 26.84 -40.03
C ASN A 653 26.51 27.52 -40.33
N LEU A 654 26.50 28.85 -40.49
CA LEU A 654 25.32 29.61 -40.92
C LEU A 654 24.93 29.31 -42.38
N THR A 655 25.88 29.01 -43.25
CA THR A 655 25.61 28.55 -44.63
C THR A 655 25.02 27.15 -44.69
N VAL A 656 25.41 26.25 -43.77
CA VAL A 656 24.85 24.88 -43.72
C VAL A 656 23.43 24.90 -43.17
N ILE A 657 23.15 25.70 -42.14
CA ILE A 657 21.81 25.85 -41.56
C ILE A 657 20.82 26.48 -42.57
N SER A 658 21.27 27.45 -43.38
CA SER A 658 20.43 28.06 -44.42
C SER A 658 20.13 27.11 -45.59
N VAL A 659 21.07 26.26 -45.99
CA VAL A 659 20.82 25.23 -47.01
C VAL A 659 19.84 24.16 -46.51
N ILE A 660 19.92 23.75 -45.25
CA ILE A 660 18.99 22.78 -44.66
C ILE A 660 17.56 23.34 -44.58
N LEU A 661 17.41 24.62 -44.22
CA LEU A 661 16.11 25.30 -44.18
C LEU A 661 15.49 25.47 -45.58
N ILE A 662 16.30 25.73 -46.61
CA ILE A 662 15.83 25.81 -48.00
C ILE A 662 15.39 24.44 -48.52
N ILE A 663 16.12 23.37 -48.20
CA ILE A 663 15.74 21.99 -48.56
C ILE A 663 14.42 21.58 -47.87
N ALA A 664 14.26 21.93 -46.58
CA ALA A 664 13.02 21.69 -45.85
C ALA A 664 11.83 22.45 -46.47
N LEU A 665 12.03 23.70 -46.91
CA LEU A 665 11.00 24.50 -47.57
C LEU A 665 10.59 23.92 -48.95
N ILE A 666 11.56 23.40 -49.72
CA ILE A 666 11.31 22.75 -51.01
C ILE A 666 10.54 21.44 -50.83
N ILE A 667 10.88 20.64 -49.81
CA ILE A 667 10.15 19.40 -49.49
C ILE A 667 8.71 19.72 -49.07
N PHE A 668 8.51 20.76 -48.25
CA PHE A 668 7.19 21.20 -47.79
C PHE A 668 6.31 21.71 -48.95
N LEU A 669 6.88 22.48 -49.87
CA LEU A 669 6.17 22.97 -51.06
C LEU A 669 5.87 21.86 -52.10
N LYS A 670 6.64 20.78 -52.13
CA LYS A 670 6.40 19.62 -53.01
C LYS A 670 5.33 18.66 -52.47
N TRP A 671 5.06 18.68 -51.17
CA TRP A 671 3.96 17.92 -50.56
C TRP A 671 2.61 18.66 -50.59
N GLY A 672 2.61 19.99 -50.76
CA GLY A 672 1.39 20.80 -50.92
C GLY A 672 0.74 20.78 -52.31
N LYS A 673 1.28 20.01 -53.28
CA LYS A 673 0.68 19.80 -54.61
C LYS A 673 0.73 18.31 -54.98
N LYS A 674 -0.09 17.51 -54.31
CA LYS A 674 -0.65 16.28 -54.86
C LYS A 674 -2.08 16.12 -54.39
#